data_AF-A0A261EZN7-F1
#
_entry.id   AF-A0A261EZN7-F1
#
_cell.length_a   1.000
_cell.length_b   1.000
_cell.length_c   1.000
_cell.angle_alpha   90.00
_cell.angle_beta   90.00
_cell.angle_gamma   90.00
#
_symmetry.space_group_name_H-M   'P 1'
#
loop_
_entity.id
_entity.type
_entity.pdbx_description
1 polymer ?
#
loop_
_entity_poly.entity_id
_entity_poly.type
_entity_poly.pdbx_seq_one_letter_code
_entity_poly.pdbx_strand_id
1 'polypeptide(L)'
;MERMRESTRNGGDEAAGKTPENNTMAPASHGNTQGNTMAPSSRESSKPAAPAPDGTKLGTAPTADSDSGTSTTPAPTAWARLREALTKPRGAEARAIERQANPPSAIELANNPNPNAAALPSDPSDSGTPGNPGASPGRFTRWWRRHRPSDRALGWIAPLIVSLLGGFVRFFRLGSPRFLVFDETYYVKAAWTMLQTGEAREWPKFGIEVTGIPAHDTQMDRMFAMGQADLYTSQPLDIFTHPPLGKWLIAAGMKLFGGATPFAWRFTAALAGTLAILLMARVALRLFHNVSIATTAAMLMAFDGQAIVLSRTAILDIFLMVLVLGAFLCLLNHRDWALRRLRAAHERDVARPGTVVRSEPLADRERRGEGGDTYAPAGRPSVRLVVDSTGPVTAFSWWRLTAFVLLGLATGVKWSGGYFFAVFAVLSVFWDGYNRRTVGYRGWFGSTIAKDGLLTALYAIPAYALAYLACWTSWFMTPDARMRHWAEENPGQGVTWLPDALRSLVHLHETDMQTARGISGYNPTGSKMYMWPLQLASTTFRVTYVKPSADGSLPAACNTGGGQCIATIMDVGNLAVWWVGAACLVMAIVWAVRRRGDWRAIAAWSGMIAGWLPWAAYLDRTTYSFYSVTFLPWVILGACYGLDWVRRRGTARSFRRRTVALDVAVVAIALFMYPVWTDVPLPMGRWMLRMPINTWLRGV
;
A
#
# COMPACT_ATOMS: atom_id res chain seq x y z
N MET A 1 62.30 4.31 4.62
CA MET A 1 62.99 3.63 5.73
C MET A 1 63.23 2.20 5.26
N GLU A 2 64.23 1.99 4.41
CA GLU A 2 65.63 1.77 4.77
C GLU A 2 65.87 0.38 5.38
N ARG A 3 66.38 -0.50 4.50
CA ARG A 3 67.27 -1.66 4.70
C ARG A 3 66.83 -2.82 5.62
N MET A 4 66.59 -3.96 4.95
CA MET A 4 66.99 -5.29 5.42
C MET A 4 68.50 -5.37 5.74
N ARG A 5 68.88 -6.06 6.81
CA ARG A 5 69.76 -7.26 6.76
C ARG A 5 70.04 -7.88 8.15
N GLU A 6 69.97 -9.22 8.14
CA GLU A 6 70.83 -10.19 8.84
C GLU A 6 71.03 -10.11 10.36
N SER A 7 70.62 -11.16 11.08
CA SER A 7 71.57 -12.20 11.49
C SER A 7 70.88 -13.35 12.23
N THR A 8 71.07 -14.55 11.70
CA THR A 8 70.83 -15.88 12.24
C THR A 8 71.71 -16.21 13.46
N ARG A 9 71.19 -17.11 14.32
CA ARG A 9 71.69 -18.49 14.57
C ARG A 9 71.92 -18.86 16.05
N ASN A 10 71.62 -20.14 16.29
CA ASN A 10 71.89 -21.03 17.44
C ASN A 10 70.81 -21.02 18.54
N GLY A 11 70.18 -22.15 18.89
CA GLY A 11 70.35 -23.54 18.47
C GLY A 11 69.87 -24.48 19.59
N GLY A 12 69.24 -25.60 19.20
CA GLY A 12 68.96 -26.87 19.90
C GLY A 12 68.48 -26.87 21.37
N ASP A 13 67.76 -27.85 21.90
CA ASP A 13 67.24 -29.13 21.40
C ASP A 13 66.13 -29.59 22.40
N GLU A 14 65.25 -30.47 21.90
CA GLU A 14 64.64 -31.67 22.55
C GLU A 14 64.19 -31.64 24.04
N ALA A 15 63.13 -32.30 24.51
CA ALA A 15 62.06 -33.13 23.97
C ALA A 15 61.09 -33.46 25.13
N ALA A 16 59.86 -33.82 24.78
CA ALA A 16 58.97 -34.81 25.44
C ALA A 16 58.61 -34.72 26.94
N GLY A 17 57.31 -34.48 27.19
CA GLY A 17 56.45 -35.56 27.69
C GLY A 17 55.94 -35.50 29.15
N LYS A 18 54.61 -35.65 29.25
CA LYS A 18 53.79 -36.24 30.34
C LYS A 18 53.17 -35.31 31.41
N THR A 19 51.84 -35.26 31.35
CA THR A 19 50.84 -35.10 32.44
C THR A 19 51.02 -36.16 33.54
N PRO A 20 50.60 -35.94 34.82
CA PRO A 20 49.18 -36.12 35.22
C PRO A 20 48.62 -35.26 36.39
N GLU A 21 47.28 -35.18 36.40
CA GLU A 21 46.27 -35.19 37.49
C GLU A 21 46.44 -34.59 38.91
N ASN A 22 45.35 -33.89 39.32
CA ASN A 22 44.61 -33.86 40.60
C ASN A 22 45.34 -33.73 41.96
N ASN A 23 44.92 -32.73 42.76
CA ASN A 23 44.07 -32.99 43.94
C ASN A 23 43.53 -31.73 44.65
N THR A 24 42.28 -31.89 45.08
CA THR A 24 41.45 -31.17 46.07
C THR A 24 42.06 -30.99 47.46
N MET A 25 41.63 -29.94 48.20
CA MET A 25 41.04 -30.06 49.56
C MET A 25 40.63 -28.71 50.18
N ALA A 26 39.36 -28.62 50.62
CA ALA A 26 38.91 -27.95 51.85
C ALA A 26 39.01 -29.00 53.02
N PRO A 27 38.67 -28.77 54.33
CA PRO A 27 37.68 -27.84 54.91
C PRO A 27 38.01 -27.25 56.32
N ALA A 28 37.09 -26.48 56.92
CA ALA A 28 36.51 -26.72 58.26
C ALA A 28 35.88 -25.47 58.93
N SER A 29 34.87 -25.76 59.73
CA SER A 29 33.81 -24.94 60.34
C SER A 29 34.03 -24.58 61.82
N HIS A 30 33.37 -23.53 62.31
CA HIS A 30 32.77 -23.50 63.67
C HIS A 30 31.53 -22.58 63.70
N GLY A 31 30.47 -23.02 64.38
CA GLY A 31 29.22 -22.28 64.58
C GLY A 31 28.99 -21.88 66.03
N ASN A 32 27.94 -21.09 66.28
CA ASN A 32 27.03 -21.35 67.40
C ASN A 32 25.70 -20.58 67.28
N THR A 33 24.69 -21.21 67.87
CA THR A 33 23.24 -20.94 67.96
C THR A 33 22.82 -19.82 68.93
N GLN A 34 21.67 -19.17 68.69
CA GLN A 34 20.46 -19.17 69.56
C GLN A 34 19.38 -18.21 69.03
N GLY A 35 18.11 -18.62 69.10
CA GLY A 35 16.94 -17.85 68.64
C GLY A 35 16.14 -17.20 69.78
N ASN A 36 15.24 -16.28 69.41
CA ASN A 36 13.95 -16.11 70.08
C ASN A 36 12.95 -15.31 69.22
N THR A 37 11.69 -15.69 69.41
CA THR A 37 10.42 -15.35 68.74
C THR A 37 9.88 -13.93 68.96
N MET A 38 9.18 -13.35 67.97
CA MET A 38 7.82 -12.75 68.05
C MET A 38 7.41 -12.06 66.72
N ALA A 39 6.15 -12.23 66.31
CA ALA A 39 5.46 -11.52 65.20
C ALA A 39 4.47 -10.47 65.78
N PRO A 40 3.65 -9.74 64.99
CA PRO A 40 3.84 -9.03 63.71
C PRO A 40 3.51 -7.51 63.83
N SER A 41 3.84 -6.69 62.82
CA SER A 41 3.32 -5.31 62.71
C SER A 41 3.25 -4.82 61.26
N SER A 42 2.04 -4.43 60.86
CA SER A 42 1.61 -3.83 59.60
C SER A 42 2.10 -2.39 59.39
N ARG A 43 2.37 -1.99 58.14
CA ARG A 43 2.10 -0.62 57.65
C ARG A 43 2.15 -0.49 56.13
N GLU A 44 1.06 0.06 55.58
CA GLU A 44 0.85 0.55 54.22
C GLU A 44 1.53 1.92 53.97
N SER A 45 1.89 2.22 52.71
CA SER A 45 1.93 3.58 52.12
C SER A 45 2.03 3.44 50.58
N SER A 46 0.97 3.72 49.79
CA SER A 46 0.39 4.99 49.32
C SER A 46 1.06 5.62 48.08
N LYS A 47 0.24 5.80 47.03
CA LYS A 47 0.51 6.44 45.71
C LYS A 47 0.68 7.97 45.82
N PRO A 48 1.29 8.66 44.84
CA PRO A 48 1.10 10.09 44.64
C PRO A 48 0.12 10.43 43.50
N ALA A 49 -0.69 11.46 43.74
CA ALA A 49 -1.65 12.09 42.83
C ALA A 49 -1.16 13.48 42.36
N ALA A 50 -1.71 13.95 41.24
CA ALA A 50 -1.43 15.21 40.56
C ALA A 50 -1.92 16.47 41.31
N PRO A 51 -1.44 17.69 40.94
CA PRO A 51 -2.11 18.92 41.30
C PRO A 51 -2.56 19.78 40.11
N ALA A 52 -3.69 20.47 40.32
CA ALA A 52 -4.16 21.68 39.65
C ALA A 52 -5.08 22.41 40.67
N PRO A 53 -5.55 23.63 40.39
CA PRO A 53 -4.83 24.89 40.14
C PRO A 53 -5.27 25.99 41.13
N ASP A 54 -4.59 27.13 41.18
CA ASP A 54 -5.21 28.36 41.70
C ASP A 54 -4.60 29.60 41.05
N GLY A 55 -5.44 30.62 40.79
CA GLY A 55 -5.05 31.86 40.11
C GLY A 55 -5.39 33.10 40.92
N THR A 56 -4.70 34.22 40.66
CA THR A 56 -5.25 35.59 40.70
C THR A 56 -4.25 36.66 40.24
N LYS A 57 -4.63 37.35 39.14
CA LYS A 57 -4.67 38.81 38.87
C LYS A 57 -3.53 39.82 39.20
N LEU A 58 -3.24 40.62 38.14
CA LEU A 58 -3.16 42.10 38.01
C LEU A 58 -1.81 42.86 37.93
N GLY A 59 -1.72 43.74 36.91
CA GLY A 59 -0.88 44.96 36.77
C GLY A 59 0.49 44.75 36.12
N THR A 60 1.08 45.62 35.29
CA THR A 60 0.77 46.92 34.63
C THR A 60 1.92 47.19 33.63
N ALA A 61 1.68 47.99 32.59
CA ALA A 61 2.66 48.36 31.55
C ALA A 61 3.83 49.23 32.06
N PRO A 62 4.86 49.45 31.23
CA PRO A 62 5.21 50.84 30.90
C PRO A 62 5.47 51.14 29.41
N THR A 63 5.20 52.39 29.07
CA THR A 63 5.35 53.19 27.84
C THR A 63 6.82 53.62 27.61
N ALA A 64 7.37 53.55 26.39
CA ALA A 64 7.50 54.59 25.33
C ALA A 64 8.79 55.45 25.39
N ASP A 65 9.53 55.48 24.27
CA ASP A 65 10.13 56.65 23.56
C ASP A 65 11.15 56.15 22.49
N SER A 66 10.90 56.37 21.19
CA SER A 66 11.44 57.42 20.27
C SER A 66 12.91 57.12 19.84
N ASP A 67 13.41 57.29 18.61
CA ASP A 67 12.91 57.86 17.36
C ASP A 67 13.89 57.50 16.19
N SER A 68 13.53 57.91 14.97
CA SER A 68 14.33 58.01 13.73
C SER A 68 14.23 56.88 12.70
N GLY A 69 13.59 57.24 11.57
CA GLY A 69 13.34 56.37 10.44
C GLY A 69 14.35 56.47 9.30
N THR A 70 14.27 55.50 8.40
CA THR A 70 14.47 55.67 6.96
C THR A 70 13.58 54.65 6.25
N SER A 71 12.68 55.17 5.42
CA SER A 71 11.65 54.41 4.72
C SER A 71 12.20 53.78 3.44
N THR A 72 12.15 52.45 3.35
CA THR A 72 12.13 51.72 2.08
C THR A 72 10.94 50.76 2.11
N THR A 73 9.88 51.13 1.40
CA THR A 73 8.71 50.27 1.16
C THR A 73 9.11 49.08 0.28
N PRO A 74 8.88 47.82 0.69
CA PRO A 74 9.04 46.69 -0.22
C PRO A 74 7.91 46.68 -1.24
N ALA A 75 8.25 46.39 -2.50
CA ALA A 75 7.28 46.27 -3.59
C ALA A 75 6.20 45.21 -3.26
N PRO A 76 4.92 45.45 -3.63
CA PRO A 76 3.83 44.54 -3.27
C PRO A 76 3.98 43.18 -3.94
N THR A 77 3.81 42.11 -3.15
CA THR A 77 3.86 40.71 -3.60
C THR A 77 2.76 40.41 -4.62
N ALA A 78 2.99 39.42 -5.50
CA ALA A 78 2.06 38.98 -6.54
C ALA A 78 0.65 38.63 -6.01
N TRP A 79 0.55 38.28 -4.73
CA TRP A 79 -0.71 38.00 -4.03
C TRP A 79 -1.56 39.25 -3.76
N ALA A 80 -0.95 40.40 -3.50
CA ALA A 80 -1.68 41.65 -3.30
C ALA A 80 -2.34 42.13 -4.62
N ARG A 81 -1.63 41.97 -5.75
CA ARG A 81 -2.13 42.31 -7.09
C ARG A 81 -3.30 41.42 -7.54
N LEU A 82 -3.29 40.14 -7.15
CA LEU A 82 -4.36 39.20 -7.46
C LEU A 82 -5.65 39.50 -6.66
N ARG A 83 -5.51 39.96 -5.40
CA ARG A 83 -6.64 40.29 -4.53
C ARG A 83 -7.37 41.55 -5.00
N GLU A 84 -6.63 42.53 -5.51
CA GLU A 84 -7.18 43.79 -6.05
C GLU A 84 -7.87 43.59 -7.41
N ALA A 85 -7.43 42.61 -8.21
CA ALA A 85 -8.10 42.22 -9.46
C ALA A 85 -9.44 41.49 -9.24
N LEU A 86 -9.62 40.86 -8.07
CA LEU A 86 -10.81 40.07 -7.74
C LEU A 86 -11.92 40.85 -7.01
N THR A 87 -11.64 42.08 -6.57
CA THR A 87 -12.60 42.90 -5.78
C THR A 87 -13.28 44.03 -6.55
N LYS A 88 -13.04 44.18 -7.87
CA LYS A 88 -13.78 45.15 -8.69
C LYS A 88 -15.16 44.60 -9.10
N PRO A 89 -16.27 45.28 -8.74
CA PRO A 89 -17.61 44.87 -9.15
C PRO A 89 -17.81 45.16 -10.65
N ARG A 90 -18.06 44.13 -11.45
CA ARG A 90 -18.56 44.27 -12.83
C ARG A 90 -20.06 44.47 -12.79
N GLY A 91 -20.47 45.73 -12.78
CA GLY A 91 -21.86 46.13 -13.05
C GLY A 91 -22.16 46.15 -14.55
N ALA A 92 -23.41 45.80 -14.86
CA ALA A 92 -24.17 46.12 -16.08
C ALA A 92 -23.75 45.47 -17.41
N GLU A 93 -23.97 44.15 -17.56
CA GLU A 93 -24.25 43.55 -18.90
C GLU A 93 -24.95 42.18 -18.86
N ALA A 94 -25.64 41.84 -17.76
CA ALA A 94 -26.33 40.56 -17.57
C ALA A 94 -27.83 40.73 -17.29
N ARG A 95 -28.50 41.60 -18.07
CA ARG A 95 -29.97 41.75 -18.08
C ARG A 95 -30.47 41.89 -19.51
N ALA A 96 -30.39 40.81 -20.29
CA ALA A 96 -31.05 40.75 -21.61
C ALA A 96 -31.40 39.33 -22.12
N ILE A 97 -31.04 38.24 -21.43
CA ILE A 97 -31.29 36.87 -21.94
C ILE A 97 -31.95 35.98 -20.87
N GLU A 98 -32.94 36.54 -20.17
CA GLU A 98 -33.76 35.80 -19.20
C GLU A 98 -35.25 36.14 -19.40
N ARG A 99 -35.68 36.14 -20.66
CA ARG A 99 -37.09 36.18 -21.07
C ARG A 99 -37.29 35.29 -22.30
N GLN A 100 -37.19 33.98 -22.14
CA GLN A 100 -37.92 33.03 -22.99
C GLN A 100 -37.88 31.61 -22.41
N ALA A 101 -39.04 30.96 -22.47
CA ALA A 101 -39.33 29.55 -22.19
C ALA A 101 -39.54 29.13 -20.72
N ASN A 102 -40.73 29.45 -20.20
CA ASN A 102 -41.43 28.60 -19.24
C ASN A 102 -42.01 27.36 -19.98
N PRO A 103 -41.95 26.15 -19.42
CA PRO A 103 -42.69 25.00 -19.93
C PRO A 103 -44.16 25.01 -19.41
N PRO A 104 -45.15 24.55 -20.20
CA PRO A 104 -46.53 24.48 -19.73
C PRO A 104 -46.77 23.31 -18.76
N SER A 105 -47.74 23.53 -17.87
CA SER A 105 -48.19 22.66 -16.79
C SER A 105 -49.10 21.51 -17.24
N ALA A 106 -49.16 20.48 -16.39
CA ALA A 106 -49.63 19.12 -16.64
C ALA A 106 -51.17 18.90 -16.68
N ILE A 107 -51.95 19.65 -17.47
CA ILE A 107 -53.43 19.44 -17.56
C ILE A 107 -53.96 19.33 -19.01
N GLU A 108 -53.11 19.11 -20.03
CA GLU A 108 -53.55 19.00 -21.43
C GLU A 108 -53.07 17.71 -22.13
N LEU A 109 -53.40 16.54 -21.57
CA LEU A 109 -53.19 15.26 -22.26
C LEU A 109 -54.27 14.20 -21.98
N ALA A 110 -55.45 14.66 -21.57
CA ALA A 110 -56.65 13.84 -21.51
C ALA A 110 -57.65 14.40 -22.52
N ASN A 111 -57.69 13.82 -23.72
CA ASN A 111 -58.87 13.70 -24.62
C ASN A 111 -58.43 13.52 -26.08
N ASN A 112 -58.23 12.28 -26.52
CA ASN A 112 -58.80 11.83 -27.80
C ASN A 112 -58.81 10.29 -27.89
N PRO A 113 -59.97 9.64 -28.11
CA PRO A 113 -60.07 8.19 -28.26
C PRO A 113 -60.04 7.79 -29.74
N ASN A 114 -59.27 6.78 -30.11
CA ASN A 114 -59.66 5.92 -31.24
C ASN A 114 -59.08 4.49 -31.09
N PRO A 115 -59.88 3.43 -31.29
CA PRO A 115 -59.56 2.05 -30.97
C PRO A 115 -59.16 1.22 -32.22
N ASN A 116 -58.58 0.04 -31.97
CA ASN A 116 -58.24 -1.02 -32.93
C ASN A 116 -57.05 -0.70 -33.87
N ALA A 117 -56.11 -1.58 -34.19
CA ALA A 117 -55.74 -2.90 -33.72
C ALA A 117 -54.40 -3.27 -34.40
N ALA A 118 -53.54 -3.95 -33.64
CA ALA A 118 -52.80 -5.14 -34.06
C ALA A 118 -51.38 -5.03 -34.68
N ALA A 119 -50.55 -5.94 -34.16
CA ALA A 119 -49.30 -6.48 -34.70
C ALA A 119 -48.12 -5.51 -34.87
N LEU A 120 -47.14 -5.62 -33.97
CA LEU A 120 -45.76 -5.19 -34.20
C LEU A 120 -45.05 -6.24 -35.09
N PRO A 121 -44.56 -5.89 -36.29
CA PRO A 121 -43.54 -6.67 -36.97
C PRO A 121 -42.15 -6.15 -36.58
N SER A 122 -41.24 -7.10 -36.50
CA SER A 122 -39.78 -7.01 -36.46
C SER A 122 -39.16 -5.78 -37.13
N ASP A 123 -38.18 -5.21 -36.43
CA ASP A 123 -37.13 -4.30 -36.87
C ASP A 123 -36.53 -4.69 -38.24
N PRO A 124 -36.51 -3.76 -39.23
CA PRO A 124 -35.45 -3.76 -40.20
C PRO A 124 -34.86 -2.36 -40.35
N SER A 125 -33.53 -2.31 -40.21
CA SER A 125 -32.63 -1.48 -41.00
C SER A 125 -32.97 0.01 -41.21
N ASP A 126 -32.13 0.83 -40.61
CA ASP A 126 -31.30 1.79 -41.36
C ASP A 126 -32.05 2.61 -42.44
N SER A 127 -32.73 3.67 -42.02
CA SER A 127 -33.19 4.72 -42.94
C SER A 127 -32.99 6.12 -42.36
N GLY A 128 -31.79 6.65 -42.59
CA GLY A 128 -31.55 7.98 -43.16
C GLY A 128 -32.19 9.21 -42.49
N THR A 129 -31.42 9.88 -41.63
CA THR A 129 -31.43 11.35 -41.56
C THR A 129 -30.13 11.85 -42.23
N PRO A 130 -30.17 12.75 -43.23
CA PRO A 130 -28.96 13.20 -43.91
C PRO A 130 -28.21 14.23 -43.04
N GLY A 131 -27.42 13.72 -42.10
CA GLY A 131 -26.50 14.51 -41.28
C GLY A 131 -25.06 14.36 -41.76
N ASN A 132 -24.58 15.36 -42.50
CA ASN A 132 -23.17 15.71 -42.76
C ASN A 132 -22.23 14.59 -43.30
N PRO A 133 -21.94 14.54 -44.63
CA PRO A 133 -20.97 13.61 -45.21
C PRO A 133 -19.54 14.11 -44.97
N GLY A 134 -18.91 13.74 -43.84
CA GLY A 134 -17.66 14.41 -43.46
C GLY A 134 -16.76 13.70 -42.46
N ALA A 135 -16.51 12.40 -42.67
CA ALA A 135 -15.19 11.76 -42.49
C ALA A 135 -15.40 10.24 -42.54
N SER A 136 -15.11 9.64 -43.70
CA SER A 136 -14.86 8.20 -43.76
C SER A 136 -13.79 7.88 -42.70
N PRO A 137 -14.02 6.92 -41.78
CA PRO A 137 -13.01 6.58 -40.79
C PRO A 137 -11.70 6.28 -41.52
N GLY A 138 -10.60 6.88 -41.04
CA GLY A 138 -9.30 6.79 -41.70
C GLY A 138 -8.87 5.34 -41.96
N ARG A 139 -7.95 5.13 -42.90
CA ARG A 139 -7.48 3.78 -43.30
C ARG A 139 -7.10 2.92 -42.10
N PHE A 140 -6.42 3.50 -41.10
CA PHE A 140 -6.11 2.84 -39.84
C PHE A 140 -7.36 2.46 -39.03
N THR A 141 -8.34 3.35 -38.88
CA THR A 141 -9.57 3.07 -38.12
C THR A 141 -10.40 1.96 -38.77
N ARG A 142 -10.43 1.90 -40.10
CA ARG A 142 -11.08 0.79 -40.84
C ARG A 142 -10.31 -0.52 -40.68
N TRP A 143 -8.99 -0.48 -40.86
CA TRP A 143 -8.13 -1.66 -40.66
C TRP A 143 -8.23 -2.19 -39.23
N TRP A 144 -8.18 -1.32 -38.23
CA TRP A 144 -8.31 -1.65 -36.81
C TRP A 144 -9.67 -2.25 -36.50
N ARG A 145 -10.78 -1.68 -37.00
CA ARG A 145 -12.11 -2.29 -36.81
C ARG A 145 -12.18 -3.71 -37.38
N ARG A 146 -11.51 -3.97 -38.50
CA ARG A 146 -11.49 -5.29 -39.15
C ARG A 146 -10.56 -6.31 -38.47
N HIS A 147 -9.42 -5.87 -37.91
CA HIS A 147 -8.38 -6.75 -37.35
C HIS A 147 -8.24 -6.62 -35.82
N ARG A 148 -9.19 -5.97 -35.14
CA ARG A 148 -9.17 -5.77 -33.70
C ARG A 148 -9.18 -7.13 -32.99
N PRO A 149 -8.24 -7.42 -32.08
CA PRO A 149 -8.27 -8.62 -31.25
C PRO A 149 -9.55 -8.70 -30.41
N SER A 150 -9.95 -9.91 -30.01
CA SER A 150 -11.11 -10.11 -29.13
C SER A 150 -10.98 -9.30 -27.83
N ASP A 151 -12.11 -8.94 -27.22
CA ASP A 151 -12.09 -8.19 -25.95
C ASP A 151 -11.36 -8.95 -24.83
N ARG A 152 -11.37 -10.29 -24.89
CA ARG A 152 -10.56 -11.14 -24.00
C ARG A 152 -9.07 -10.95 -24.24
N ALA A 153 -8.64 -10.94 -25.51
CA ALA A 153 -7.23 -10.71 -25.87
C ALA A 153 -6.78 -9.29 -25.50
N LEU A 154 -7.60 -8.27 -25.79
CA LEU A 154 -7.32 -6.88 -25.40
C LEU A 154 -7.24 -6.69 -23.89
N GLY A 155 -8.03 -7.45 -23.13
CA GLY A 155 -7.97 -7.49 -21.66
C GLY A 155 -6.62 -7.95 -21.09
N TRP A 156 -5.78 -8.61 -21.89
CA TRP A 156 -4.42 -9.00 -21.56
C TRP A 156 -3.37 -8.12 -22.22
N ILE A 157 -3.47 -7.93 -23.54
CA ILE A 157 -2.46 -7.22 -24.34
C ILE A 157 -2.24 -5.80 -23.81
N ALA A 158 -3.32 -5.02 -23.60
CA ALA A 158 -3.19 -3.63 -23.19
C ALA A 158 -2.56 -3.50 -21.78
N PRO A 159 -3.03 -4.21 -20.74
CA PRO A 159 -2.34 -4.22 -19.45
C PRO A 159 -0.90 -4.70 -19.51
N LEU A 160 -0.58 -5.74 -20.30
CA LEU A 160 0.78 -6.23 -20.44
C LEU A 160 1.72 -5.18 -21.04
N ILE A 161 1.29 -4.45 -22.07
CA ILE A 161 2.07 -3.34 -22.64
C ILE A 161 2.36 -2.29 -21.57
N VAL A 162 1.35 -1.89 -20.78
CA VAL A 162 1.54 -0.91 -19.71
C VAL A 162 2.45 -1.45 -18.61
N SER A 163 2.33 -2.73 -18.25
CA SER A 163 3.23 -3.38 -17.29
C SER A 163 4.67 -3.42 -17.78
N LEU A 164 4.91 -3.69 -19.06
CA LEU A 164 6.26 -3.65 -19.65
C LEU A 164 6.85 -2.24 -19.63
N LEU A 165 6.05 -1.23 -19.99
CA LEU A 165 6.47 0.18 -19.91
C LEU A 165 6.77 0.61 -18.47
N GLY A 166 5.88 0.29 -17.53
CA GLY A 166 6.09 0.59 -16.11
C GLY A 166 7.24 -0.21 -15.49
N GLY A 167 7.49 -1.41 -16.00
CA GLY A 167 8.67 -2.21 -15.68
C GLY A 167 9.95 -1.56 -16.18
N PHE A 168 9.99 -1.10 -17.43
CA PHE A 168 11.12 -0.32 -17.95
C PHE A 168 11.43 0.89 -17.07
N VAL A 169 10.42 1.66 -16.66
CA VAL A 169 10.59 2.83 -15.76
C VAL A 169 11.21 2.45 -14.41
N ARG A 170 10.91 1.25 -13.89
CA ARG A 170 11.44 0.72 -12.63
C ARG A 170 12.86 0.17 -12.77
N PHE A 171 13.14 -0.55 -13.85
CA PHE A 171 14.46 -1.15 -14.09
C PHE A 171 15.50 -0.16 -14.67
N PHE A 172 15.06 0.91 -15.32
CA PHE A 172 15.96 1.91 -15.90
C PHE A 172 16.83 2.55 -14.81
N ARG A 173 18.15 2.42 -14.91
CA ARG A 173 19.09 2.88 -13.86
C ARG A 173 18.81 2.30 -12.46
N LEU A 174 18.32 1.06 -12.33
CA LEU A 174 18.01 0.46 -11.02
C LEU A 174 19.23 0.37 -10.08
N GLY A 175 20.42 0.09 -10.65
CA GLY A 175 21.68 0.11 -9.90
C GLY A 175 22.16 1.51 -9.50
N SER A 176 21.42 2.56 -9.88
CA SER A 176 21.64 3.92 -9.41
C SER A 176 20.56 4.28 -8.37
N PRO A 177 20.96 4.86 -7.24
CA PRO A 177 22.34 5.22 -6.91
C PRO A 177 23.17 4.08 -6.30
N ARG A 178 24.50 4.20 -6.32
CA ARG A 178 25.46 3.19 -5.84
C ARG A 178 25.75 3.28 -4.32
N PHE A 179 24.72 3.44 -3.51
CA PHE A 179 24.77 3.38 -2.05
C PHE A 179 23.38 3.01 -1.52
N LEU A 180 23.30 2.70 -0.22
CA LEU A 180 22.06 2.33 0.46
C LEU A 180 21.24 3.58 0.80
N VAL A 181 19.97 3.59 0.41
CA VAL A 181 19.06 4.72 0.59
C VAL A 181 18.07 4.41 1.71
N PHE A 182 17.90 5.31 2.69
CA PHE A 182 16.88 5.19 3.73
C PHE A 182 16.95 3.81 4.43
N ASP A 183 15.83 3.12 4.60
CA ASP A 183 15.73 1.79 5.22
C ASP A 183 16.45 0.66 4.46
N GLU A 184 17.02 0.91 3.27
CA GLU A 184 17.94 -0.06 2.66
C GLU A 184 19.11 -0.37 3.59
N THR A 185 19.55 0.60 4.41
CA THR A 185 20.58 0.38 5.43
C THR A 185 20.23 -0.84 6.30
N TYR A 186 19.00 -0.98 6.76
CA TYR A 186 18.61 -2.10 7.61
C TYR A 186 18.30 -3.36 6.79
N TYR A 187 17.44 -3.26 5.78
CA TYR A 187 16.89 -4.45 5.13
C TYR A 187 17.87 -5.15 4.20
N VAL A 188 18.74 -4.40 3.51
CA VAL A 188 19.70 -4.97 2.57
C VAL A 188 20.82 -5.67 3.34
N LYS A 189 21.38 -5.02 4.37
CA LYS A 189 22.39 -5.63 5.25
C LYS A 189 21.86 -6.88 5.95
N ALA A 190 20.62 -6.84 6.45
CA ALA A 190 19.97 -8.00 7.04
C ALA A 190 19.70 -9.12 6.01
N ALA A 191 19.24 -8.79 4.80
CA ALA A 191 19.03 -9.77 3.74
C ALA A 191 20.33 -10.49 3.33
N TRP A 192 21.45 -9.76 3.26
CA TRP A 192 22.76 -10.36 2.98
C TRP A 192 23.17 -11.34 4.08
N THR A 193 23.13 -10.92 5.33
CA THR A 193 23.54 -11.78 6.46
C THR A 193 22.63 -13.00 6.66
N MET A 194 21.33 -12.85 6.40
CA MET A 194 20.38 -13.98 6.36
C MET A 194 20.75 -14.97 5.26
N LEU A 195 21.15 -14.50 4.08
CA LEU A 195 21.58 -15.36 2.97
C LEU A 195 22.82 -16.20 3.35
N GLN A 196 23.74 -15.62 4.12
CA GLN A 196 24.98 -16.29 4.52
C GLN A 196 24.82 -17.19 5.75
N THR A 197 24.00 -16.78 6.72
CA THR A 197 23.99 -17.39 8.06
C THR A 197 22.63 -17.93 8.52
N GLY A 198 21.58 -17.76 7.72
CA GLY A 198 20.20 -18.15 8.07
C GLY A 198 19.44 -17.10 8.90
N GLU A 199 20.14 -16.18 9.56
CA GLU A 199 19.55 -15.14 10.43
C GLU A 199 20.21 -13.78 10.21
N ALA A 200 19.53 -12.70 10.58
CA ALA A 200 20.11 -11.35 10.49
C ALA A 200 21.22 -11.17 11.55
N ARG A 201 22.34 -10.56 11.16
CA ARG A 201 23.51 -10.34 12.03
C ARG A 201 23.77 -8.85 12.29
N GLU A 202 24.37 -8.56 13.45
CA GLU A 202 24.81 -7.22 13.83
C GLU A 202 25.97 -6.73 12.97
N TRP A 203 26.06 -5.41 12.80
CA TRP A 203 27.12 -4.75 12.04
C TRP A 203 27.93 -3.82 12.95
N PRO A 204 29.26 -3.69 12.75
CA PRO A 204 30.08 -2.80 13.58
C PRO A 204 29.61 -1.34 13.49
N LYS A 205 29.50 -0.70 14.65
CA LYS A 205 29.13 0.72 14.77
C LYS A 205 30.42 1.54 14.88
N PHE A 206 30.93 2.08 13.77
CA PHE A 206 32.11 2.96 13.80
C PHE A 206 31.70 4.43 14.00
N GLY A 207 32.34 5.11 14.94
CA GLY A 207 31.98 6.45 15.39
C GLY A 207 32.77 7.57 14.71
N ILE A 208 32.08 8.43 13.97
CA ILE A 208 32.34 9.89 13.93
C ILE A 208 30.97 10.57 13.81
N GLU A 209 30.49 11.17 14.89
CA GLU A 209 29.37 12.10 14.86
C GLU A 209 29.76 13.34 14.06
N VAL A 210 29.33 13.42 12.80
CA VAL A 210 29.31 14.69 12.08
C VAL A 210 27.85 15.12 11.95
N THR A 211 27.48 16.11 12.76
CA THR A 211 26.30 16.99 12.61
C THR A 211 24.93 16.31 12.56
N GLY A 212 24.32 16.05 13.72
CA GLY A 212 22.85 16.08 13.92
C GLY A 212 21.97 15.10 13.10
N ILE A 213 22.57 14.22 12.31
CA ILE A 213 21.96 13.09 11.61
C ILE A 213 22.78 11.89 12.08
N PRO A 214 22.19 10.80 12.60
CA PRO A 214 22.97 9.69 13.16
C PRO A 214 23.97 9.17 12.12
N ALA A 215 25.24 9.50 12.31
CA ALA A 215 26.32 9.20 11.37
C ALA A 215 26.74 7.71 11.42
N HIS A 216 26.19 6.95 12.37
CA HIS A 216 26.59 5.58 12.72
C HIS A 216 26.47 4.56 11.57
N ASP A 217 25.54 4.76 10.61
CA ASP A 217 25.32 3.82 9.49
C ASP A 217 26.09 4.19 8.20
N THR A 218 26.49 5.45 8.02
CA THR A 218 26.90 5.93 6.68
C THR A 218 28.26 5.41 6.18
N GLN A 219 29.17 5.04 7.08
CA GLN A 219 30.47 4.46 6.68
C GLN A 219 30.30 2.99 6.29
N MET A 220 29.60 2.21 7.12
CA MET A 220 29.30 0.81 6.83
C MET A 220 28.45 0.67 5.56
N ASP A 221 27.49 1.56 5.37
CA ASP A 221 26.67 1.57 4.17
C ASP A 221 27.50 1.83 2.90
N ARG A 222 28.50 2.71 2.99
CA ARG A 222 29.44 2.95 1.90
C ARG A 222 30.33 1.75 1.64
N MET A 223 30.90 1.13 2.68
CA MET A 223 31.73 -0.07 2.56
C MET A 223 30.95 -1.23 1.93
N PHE A 224 29.73 -1.49 2.42
CA PHE A 224 28.82 -2.48 1.87
C PHE A 224 28.52 -2.21 0.38
N ALA A 225 28.19 -0.97 0.03
CA ALA A 225 27.90 -0.59 -1.34
C ALA A 225 29.11 -0.67 -2.29
N MET A 226 30.33 -0.63 -1.74
CA MET A 226 31.58 -0.86 -2.45
C MET A 226 31.95 -2.35 -2.55
N GLY A 227 31.12 -3.26 -2.03
CA GLY A 227 31.32 -4.71 -2.08
C GLY A 227 31.96 -5.32 -0.83
N GLN A 228 32.26 -4.53 0.20
CA GLN A 228 32.74 -5.06 1.49
C GLN A 228 31.56 -5.55 2.33
N ALA A 229 30.96 -6.67 1.90
CA ALA A 229 29.70 -7.18 2.45
C ALA A 229 29.88 -8.17 3.63
N ASP A 230 31.11 -8.57 3.94
CA ASP A 230 31.40 -9.62 4.95
C ASP A 230 31.95 -9.04 6.27
N LEU A 231 31.63 -7.77 6.56
CA LEU A 231 32.07 -7.06 7.77
C LEU A 231 31.12 -7.23 8.96
N TYR A 232 30.10 -8.08 8.84
CA TYR A 232 29.12 -8.34 9.90
C TYR A 232 29.74 -9.16 11.05
N THR A 233 29.17 -9.03 12.24
CA THR A 233 29.61 -9.77 13.43
C THR A 233 28.91 -11.13 13.53
N SER A 234 29.39 -12.02 14.39
CA SER A 234 28.72 -13.29 14.66
C SER A 234 27.41 -13.14 15.46
N GLN A 235 27.20 -11.99 16.11
CA GLN A 235 26.05 -11.77 16.99
C GLN A 235 24.75 -11.60 16.17
N PRO A 236 23.63 -12.22 16.61
CA PRO A 236 22.32 -11.95 16.04
C PRO A 236 21.92 -10.48 16.17
N LEU A 237 21.19 -9.96 15.18
CA LEU A 237 20.73 -8.58 15.15
C LEU A 237 19.79 -8.26 16.34
N ASP A 238 20.20 -7.39 17.25
CA ASP A 238 19.47 -7.09 18.51
C ASP A 238 18.42 -5.97 18.39
N ILE A 239 18.24 -5.43 17.19
CA ILE A 239 17.27 -4.37 16.90
C ILE A 239 15.94 -4.94 16.42
N PHE A 240 14.88 -4.13 16.54
CA PHE A 240 13.53 -4.44 16.07
C PHE A 240 13.53 -5.07 14.67
N THR A 241 13.06 -6.31 14.58
CA THR A 241 13.00 -7.05 13.32
C THR A 241 11.57 -7.16 12.80
N HIS A 242 11.29 -6.56 11.64
CA HIS A 242 10.12 -7.00 10.88
C HIS A 242 10.22 -8.49 10.57
N PRO A 243 9.07 -9.18 10.39
CA PRO A 243 9.04 -10.54 9.90
C PRO A 243 9.96 -10.79 8.68
N PRO A 244 10.52 -12.00 8.55
CA PRO A 244 11.70 -12.24 7.72
C PRO A 244 11.44 -12.30 6.20
N LEU A 245 10.21 -12.55 5.74
CA LEU A 245 9.94 -12.89 4.34
C LEU A 245 10.41 -11.79 3.37
N GLY A 246 10.14 -10.52 3.69
CA GLY A 246 10.54 -9.43 2.81
C GLY A 246 12.05 -9.31 2.64
N LYS A 247 12.82 -9.63 3.68
CA LYS A 247 14.29 -9.67 3.63
C LYS A 247 14.78 -10.85 2.81
N TRP A 248 14.14 -12.02 2.94
CA TRP A 248 14.41 -13.18 2.08
C TRP A 248 14.12 -12.91 0.60
N LEU A 249 13.08 -12.13 0.29
CA LEU A 249 12.80 -11.69 -1.08
C LEU A 249 13.88 -10.75 -1.63
N ILE A 250 14.46 -9.87 -0.80
CA ILE A 250 15.62 -9.05 -1.18
C ILE A 250 16.86 -9.95 -1.41
N ALA A 251 17.10 -10.89 -0.49
CA ALA A 251 18.20 -11.85 -0.57
C ALA A 251 18.15 -12.72 -1.84
N ALA A 252 16.95 -13.09 -2.28
CA ALA A 252 16.76 -13.83 -3.54
C ALA A 252 17.30 -13.05 -4.76
N GLY A 253 17.16 -11.72 -4.77
CA GLY A 253 17.75 -10.86 -5.79
C GLY A 253 19.28 -10.87 -5.76
N MET A 254 19.87 -10.73 -4.57
CA MET A 254 21.32 -10.83 -4.39
C MET A 254 21.88 -12.18 -4.83
N LYS A 255 21.21 -13.28 -4.45
CA LYS A 255 21.59 -14.63 -4.83
C LYS A 255 21.53 -14.85 -6.34
N LEU A 256 20.48 -14.35 -7.00
CA LEU A 256 20.27 -14.51 -8.44
C LEU A 256 21.38 -13.85 -9.28
N PHE A 257 21.93 -12.72 -8.81
CA PHE A 257 22.99 -11.98 -9.49
C PHE A 257 24.38 -12.16 -8.86
N GLY A 258 24.54 -13.15 -7.96
CA GLY A 258 25.84 -13.54 -7.43
C GLY A 258 26.52 -12.52 -6.51
N GLY A 259 25.77 -11.64 -5.83
CA GLY A 259 26.35 -10.72 -4.86
C GLY A 259 25.45 -9.57 -4.41
N ALA A 260 25.92 -8.84 -3.40
CA ALA A 260 25.30 -7.60 -2.94
C ALA A 260 25.75 -6.43 -3.82
N THR A 261 25.05 -6.21 -4.95
CA THR A 261 25.20 -4.99 -5.76
C THR A 261 23.90 -4.17 -5.75
N PRO A 262 23.96 -2.84 -5.96
CA PRO A 262 22.79 -1.97 -6.04
C PRO A 262 21.67 -2.48 -6.93
N PHE A 263 22.04 -3.06 -8.06
CA PHE A 263 21.07 -3.67 -8.95
C PHE A 263 20.45 -4.93 -8.35
N ALA A 264 21.28 -5.83 -7.80
CA ALA A 264 20.86 -7.13 -7.31
C ALA A 264 19.88 -7.05 -6.13
N TRP A 265 20.14 -6.20 -5.13
CA TRP A 265 19.26 -6.09 -3.97
C TRP A 265 17.95 -5.34 -4.25
N ARG A 266 17.92 -4.48 -5.29
CA ARG A 266 16.70 -3.79 -5.74
C ARG A 266 15.88 -4.60 -6.76
N PHE A 267 16.47 -5.64 -7.36
CA PHE A 267 15.87 -6.37 -8.47
C PHE A 267 14.49 -6.93 -8.14
N THR A 268 14.36 -7.63 -7.01
CA THR A 268 13.10 -8.29 -6.64
C THR A 268 12.01 -7.30 -6.27
N ALA A 269 12.37 -6.15 -5.66
CA ALA A 269 11.45 -5.05 -5.43
C ALA A 269 10.92 -4.44 -6.75
N ALA A 270 11.80 -4.26 -7.74
CA ALA A 270 11.43 -3.76 -9.07
C ALA A 270 10.52 -4.73 -9.82
N LEU A 271 10.81 -6.03 -9.72
CA LEU A 271 9.97 -7.08 -10.27
C LEU A 271 8.59 -7.09 -9.60
N ALA A 272 8.54 -7.03 -8.26
CA ALA A 272 7.30 -6.98 -7.51
C ALA A 272 6.43 -5.77 -7.92
N GLY A 273 7.02 -4.57 -7.98
CA GLY A 273 6.32 -3.38 -8.45
C GLY A 273 5.82 -3.48 -9.91
N THR A 274 6.55 -4.19 -10.77
CA THR A 274 6.12 -4.43 -12.15
C THR A 274 4.93 -5.38 -12.21
N LEU A 275 4.94 -6.46 -11.42
CA LEU A 275 3.83 -7.40 -11.29
C LEU A 275 2.58 -6.72 -10.70
N ALA A 276 2.77 -5.77 -9.78
CA ALA A 276 1.67 -4.99 -9.20
C ALA A 276 0.81 -4.29 -10.26
N ILE A 277 1.43 -3.76 -11.32
CA ILE A 277 0.73 -3.08 -12.41
C ILE A 277 -0.25 -4.03 -13.10
N LEU A 278 0.22 -5.24 -13.41
CA LEU A 278 -0.60 -6.25 -14.08
C LEU A 278 -1.73 -6.71 -13.15
N LEU A 279 -1.42 -6.99 -11.88
CA LEU A 279 -2.41 -7.37 -10.86
C LEU A 279 -3.48 -6.28 -10.69
N MET A 280 -3.08 -5.00 -10.65
CA MET A 280 -4.00 -3.87 -10.55
C MET A 280 -4.98 -3.83 -11.73
N ALA A 281 -4.48 -4.00 -12.96
CA ALA A 281 -5.36 -4.10 -14.13
C ALA A 281 -6.30 -5.32 -14.07
N ARG A 282 -5.86 -6.44 -13.49
CA ARG A 282 -6.70 -7.64 -13.34
C ARG A 282 -7.81 -7.45 -12.32
N VAL A 283 -7.50 -6.80 -11.20
CA VAL A 283 -8.50 -6.38 -10.22
C VAL A 283 -9.51 -5.43 -10.85
N ALA A 284 -9.04 -4.39 -11.54
CA ALA A 284 -9.92 -3.41 -12.18
C ALA A 284 -10.79 -4.01 -13.29
N LEU A 285 -10.25 -4.89 -14.14
CA LEU A 285 -11.07 -5.55 -15.17
C LEU A 285 -12.13 -6.44 -14.55
N ARG A 286 -11.82 -7.14 -13.45
CA ARG A 286 -12.78 -8.01 -12.79
C ARG A 286 -13.89 -7.24 -12.08
N LEU A 287 -13.58 -6.08 -11.50
CA LEU A 287 -14.57 -5.23 -10.83
C LEU A 287 -15.47 -4.47 -11.83
N PHE A 288 -14.88 -3.94 -12.91
CA PHE A 288 -15.56 -2.99 -13.78
C PHE A 288 -15.93 -3.55 -15.17
N HIS A 289 -15.40 -4.72 -15.54
CA HIS A 289 -15.62 -5.39 -16.83
C HIS A 289 -15.37 -4.47 -18.03
N ASN A 290 -14.37 -3.60 -17.93
CA ASN A 290 -14.01 -2.66 -18.98
C ASN A 290 -12.50 -2.57 -19.18
N VAL A 291 -12.04 -2.85 -20.40
CA VAL A 291 -10.60 -2.87 -20.74
C VAL A 291 -9.97 -1.49 -20.63
N SER A 292 -10.67 -0.41 -21.01
CA SER A 292 -10.14 0.96 -20.88
C SER A 292 -9.93 1.34 -19.41
N ILE A 293 -10.90 1.06 -18.53
CA ILE A 293 -10.76 1.31 -17.09
C ILE A 293 -9.61 0.45 -16.52
N ALA A 294 -9.50 -0.81 -16.92
CA ALA A 294 -8.40 -1.68 -16.48
C ALA A 294 -7.02 -1.21 -16.96
N THR A 295 -6.94 -0.69 -18.18
CA THR A 295 -5.70 -0.13 -18.75
C THR A 295 -5.31 1.15 -18.03
N THR A 296 -6.28 2.04 -17.76
CA THR A 296 -6.05 3.21 -16.91
C THR A 296 -5.59 2.81 -15.51
N ALA A 297 -6.19 1.80 -14.88
CA ALA A 297 -5.72 1.32 -13.57
C ALA A 297 -4.23 0.90 -13.60
N ALA A 298 -3.79 0.22 -14.66
CA ALA A 298 -2.38 -0.07 -14.88
C ALA A 298 -1.55 1.20 -15.09
N MET A 299 -2.02 2.18 -15.88
CA MET A 299 -1.33 3.45 -16.09
C MET A 299 -1.13 4.21 -14.78
N LEU A 300 -2.18 4.29 -13.94
CA LEU A 300 -2.12 4.95 -12.63
C LEU A 300 -1.07 4.28 -11.73
N MET A 301 -1.01 2.95 -11.69
CA MET A 301 0.01 2.21 -10.90
C MET A 301 1.42 2.33 -11.51
N ALA A 302 1.53 2.32 -12.83
CA ALA A 302 2.81 2.37 -13.54
C ALA A 302 3.54 3.70 -13.33
N PHE A 303 2.77 4.80 -13.28
CA PHE A 303 3.25 6.18 -13.24
C PHE A 303 2.92 6.93 -11.94
N ASP A 304 2.65 6.19 -10.86
CA ASP A 304 2.58 6.76 -9.51
C ASP A 304 3.98 6.83 -8.87
N GLY A 305 4.28 7.95 -8.23
CA GLY A 305 5.59 8.22 -7.63
C GLY A 305 5.95 7.30 -6.48
N GLN A 306 5.04 7.02 -5.54
CA GLN A 306 5.32 6.09 -4.45
C GLN A 306 5.54 4.68 -4.99
N ALA A 307 4.69 4.24 -5.92
CA ALA A 307 4.85 2.94 -6.57
C ALA A 307 6.19 2.81 -7.31
N ILE A 308 6.69 3.88 -7.91
CA ILE A 308 8.02 3.91 -8.56
C ILE A 308 9.12 3.88 -7.52
N VAL A 309 9.11 4.77 -6.51
CA VAL A 309 10.17 4.87 -5.50
C VAL A 309 10.31 3.55 -4.75
N LEU A 310 9.21 3.00 -4.23
CA LEU A 310 9.25 1.80 -3.39
C LEU A 310 9.51 0.50 -4.15
N SER A 311 9.36 0.51 -5.47
CA SER A 311 9.82 -0.61 -6.32
C SER A 311 11.25 -0.42 -6.81
N ARG A 312 11.86 0.74 -6.59
CA ARG A 312 13.26 1.03 -6.93
C ARG A 312 14.17 1.05 -5.73
N THR A 313 13.64 0.98 -4.51
CA THR A 313 14.40 0.80 -3.28
C THR A 313 14.07 -0.55 -2.68
N ALA A 314 15.07 -1.20 -2.07
CA ALA A 314 14.91 -2.51 -1.45
C ALA A 314 14.22 -2.41 -0.08
N ILE A 315 12.94 -2.00 -0.10
CA ILE A 315 12.08 -1.82 1.08
C ILE A 315 10.96 -2.86 1.07
N LEU A 316 10.46 -3.22 2.26
CA LEU A 316 9.51 -4.31 2.44
C LEU A 316 8.09 -4.01 1.93
N ASP A 317 7.68 -2.74 1.97
CA ASP A 317 6.29 -2.30 1.74
C ASP A 317 5.75 -2.64 0.33
N ILE A 318 6.61 -2.69 -0.69
CA ILE A 318 6.19 -3.09 -2.05
C ILE A 318 5.78 -4.57 -2.11
N PHE A 319 6.50 -5.44 -1.41
CA PHE A 319 6.17 -6.87 -1.33
C PHE A 319 4.86 -7.08 -0.60
N LEU A 320 4.66 -6.37 0.52
CA LEU A 320 3.40 -6.35 1.25
C LEU A 320 2.23 -5.95 0.32
N MET A 321 2.36 -4.82 -0.38
CA MET A 321 1.31 -4.35 -1.29
C MET A 321 0.98 -5.38 -2.38
N VAL A 322 1.99 -5.99 -3.01
CA VAL A 322 1.79 -7.00 -4.08
C VAL A 322 1.07 -8.24 -3.56
N LEU A 323 1.47 -8.77 -2.40
CA LEU A 323 0.86 -9.94 -1.80
C LEU A 323 -0.60 -9.68 -1.41
N VAL A 324 -0.88 -8.52 -0.81
CA VAL A 324 -2.23 -8.10 -0.44
C VAL A 324 -3.11 -7.88 -1.68
N LEU A 325 -2.57 -7.24 -2.73
CA LEU A 325 -3.29 -7.05 -3.99
C LEU A 325 -3.59 -8.38 -4.69
N GLY A 326 -2.65 -9.32 -4.66
CA GLY A 326 -2.83 -10.69 -5.12
C GLY A 326 -3.92 -11.42 -4.34
N ALA A 327 -3.90 -11.33 -3.01
CA ALA A 327 -4.92 -11.91 -2.15
C ALA A 327 -6.32 -11.33 -2.47
N PHE A 328 -6.41 -10.01 -2.68
CA PHE A 328 -7.65 -9.36 -3.07
C PHE A 328 -8.18 -9.88 -4.43
N LEU A 329 -7.31 -10.02 -5.43
CA LEU A 329 -7.67 -10.61 -6.72
C LEU A 329 -8.18 -12.04 -6.56
N CYS A 330 -7.54 -12.84 -5.71
CA CYS A 330 -7.99 -14.20 -5.39
C CYS A 330 -9.37 -14.20 -4.72
N LEU A 331 -9.67 -13.26 -3.83
CA LEU A 331 -11.01 -13.14 -3.23
C LEU A 331 -12.08 -12.70 -4.24
N LEU A 332 -11.74 -11.85 -5.21
CA LEU A 332 -12.66 -11.54 -6.31
C LEU A 332 -12.92 -12.78 -7.17
N ASN A 333 -11.91 -13.61 -7.43
CA ASN A 333 -12.09 -14.90 -8.11
C ASN A 333 -13.00 -15.84 -7.33
N HIS A 334 -12.82 -15.92 -6.01
CA HIS A 334 -13.68 -16.69 -5.13
C HIS A 334 -15.14 -16.21 -5.21
N ARG A 335 -15.36 -14.90 -5.11
CA ARG A 335 -16.69 -14.29 -5.22
C ARG A 335 -17.40 -14.73 -6.50
N ASP A 336 -16.71 -14.64 -7.64
CA ASP A 336 -17.30 -15.00 -8.93
C ASP A 336 -17.56 -16.50 -9.05
N TRP A 337 -16.67 -17.32 -8.48
CA TRP A 337 -16.86 -18.78 -8.38
C TRP A 337 -18.08 -19.13 -7.52
N ALA A 338 -18.22 -18.51 -6.34
CA ALA A 338 -19.33 -18.73 -5.42
C ALA A 338 -20.65 -18.31 -6.06
N LEU A 339 -20.68 -17.14 -6.70
CA LEU A 339 -21.86 -16.64 -7.41
C LEU A 339 -22.34 -17.60 -8.51
N ARG A 340 -21.42 -18.14 -9.34
CA ARG A 340 -21.77 -19.13 -10.37
C ARG A 340 -22.37 -20.40 -9.76
N ARG A 341 -21.77 -20.89 -8.66
CA ARG A 341 -22.23 -22.10 -7.97
C ARG A 341 -23.60 -21.91 -7.34
N LEU A 342 -23.86 -20.74 -6.75
CA LEU A 342 -25.15 -20.38 -6.17
C LEU A 342 -26.23 -20.26 -7.25
N ARG A 343 -25.94 -19.65 -8.41
CA ARG A 343 -26.90 -19.55 -9.53
C ARG A 343 -27.30 -20.93 -10.08
N ALA A 344 -26.31 -21.78 -10.37
CA ALA A 344 -26.58 -23.13 -10.88
C ALA A 344 -27.33 -24.03 -9.88
N ALA A 345 -27.18 -23.79 -8.57
CA ALA A 345 -28.00 -24.48 -7.56
C ALA A 345 -29.41 -23.88 -7.47
N HIS A 346 -29.52 -22.56 -7.57
CA HIS A 346 -30.80 -21.88 -7.54
C HIS A 346 -31.71 -22.27 -8.70
N GLU A 347 -31.17 -22.42 -9.92
CA GLU A 347 -31.92 -22.92 -11.08
C GLU A 347 -32.54 -24.30 -10.81
N ARG A 348 -31.80 -25.19 -10.14
CA ARG A 348 -32.29 -26.51 -9.74
C ARG A 348 -33.33 -26.44 -8.62
N ASP A 349 -33.15 -25.53 -7.67
CA ASP A 349 -34.12 -25.31 -6.57
C ASP A 349 -35.43 -24.72 -7.10
N VAL A 350 -35.37 -23.82 -8.08
CA VAL A 350 -36.56 -23.26 -8.75
C VAL A 350 -37.33 -24.32 -9.51
N ALA A 351 -36.65 -25.28 -10.13
CA ALA A 351 -37.29 -26.38 -10.86
C ALA A 351 -38.01 -27.39 -9.95
N ARG A 352 -37.78 -27.35 -8.63
CA ARG A 352 -38.42 -28.27 -7.67
C ARG A 352 -39.79 -27.73 -7.24
N PRO A 353 -40.88 -28.52 -7.38
CA PRO A 353 -42.21 -28.13 -6.92
C PRO A 353 -42.20 -27.74 -5.43
N GLY A 354 -42.92 -26.68 -5.07
CA GLY A 354 -43.08 -26.22 -3.68
C GLY A 354 -41.88 -25.47 -3.08
N THR A 355 -40.77 -25.31 -3.81
CA THR A 355 -39.56 -24.65 -3.27
C THR A 355 -39.57 -23.14 -3.44
N VAL A 356 -40.27 -22.62 -4.45
CA VAL A 356 -40.42 -21.17 -4.69
C VAL A 356 -41.50 -20.61 -3.76
N VAL A 357 -41.13 -19.64 -2.92
CA VAL A 357 -42.02 -19.04 -1.90
C VAL A 357 -42.64 -17.74 -2.38
N ARG A 358 -41.88 -16.94 -3.12
CA ARG A 358 -42.32 -15.63 -3.61
C ARG A 358 -41.54 -15.21 -4.85
N SER A 359 -42.17 -14.39 -5.69
CA SER A 359 -41.51 -13.66 -6.78
C SER A 359 -41.38 -12.20 -6.40
N GLU A 360 -40.17 -11.65 -6.44
CA GLU A 360 -39.91 -10.23 -6.23
C GLU A 360 -39.60 -9.55 -7.57
N PRO A 361 -40.19 -8.39 -7.89
CA PRO A 361 -39.75 -7.64 -9.06
C PRO A 361 -38.29 -7.20 -8.89
N LEU A 362 -37.43 -7.49 -9.88
CA LEU A 362 -36.04 -7.05 -9.85
C LEU A 362 -36.00 -5.52 -9.90
N ALA A 363 -35.20 -4.94 -9.01
CA ALA A 363 -34.97 -3.50 -9.05
C ALA A 363 -34.25 -3.11 -10.37
N ASP A 364 -34.45 -1.88 -10.84
CA ASP A 364 -33.79 -1.38 -12.07
C ASP A 364 -32.26 -1.52 -12.05
N ARG A 365 -31.67 -1.51 -10.84
CA ARG A 365 -30.23 -1.74 -10.64
C ARG A 365 -29.80 -3.19 -10.93
N GLU A 366 -30.68 -4.15 -10.64
CA GLU A 366 -30.42 -5.58 -10.81
C GLU A 366 -30.69 -5.98 -12.26
N ARG A 367 -31.68 -5.35 -12.91
CA ARG A 367 -31.92 -5.43 -14.36
C ARG A 367 -30.70 -5.05 -15.21
N ARG A 368 -29.96 -4.01 -14.81
CA ARG A 368 -28.76 -3.52 -15.52
C ARG A 368 -27.44 -4.12 -15.01
N GLY A 369 -27.49 -4.98 -13.99
CA GLY A 369 -26.32 -5.57 -13.32
C GLY A 369 -26.07 -7.01 -13.74
N GLU A 370 -25.08 -7.66 -13.11
CA GLU A 370 -24.70 -9.07 -13.33
C GLU A 370 -25.85 -10.09 -13.12
N GLY A 371 -27.00 -9.67 -12.59
CA GLY A 371 -28.17 -10.51 -12.30
C GLY A 371 -29.40 -10.21 -13.17
N GLY A 372 -29.28 -9.41 -14.23
CA GLY A 372 -30.36 -9.16 -15.18
C GLY A 372 -30.30 -10.14 -16.34
N ASP A 373 -31.41 -10.81 -16.61
CA ASP A 373 -31.61 -11.56 -17.86
C ASP A 373 -31.29 -10.64 -19.04
N THR A 374 -30.18 -10.90 -19.71
CA THR A 374 -29.77 -10.12 -20.89
C THR A 374 -30.68 -10.41 -22.10
N TYR A 375 -31.60 -11.37 -21.94
CA TYR A 375 -32.57 -11.84 -22.93
C TYR A 375 -34.03 -11.57 -22.56
N ALA A 376 -34.31 -10.88 -21.44
CA ALA A 376 -35.70 -10.56 -21.10
C ALA A 376 -36.27 -9.60 -22.16
N PRO A 377 -37.37 -9.96 -22.87
CA PRO A 377 -38.01 -9.07 -23.83
C PRO A 377 -38.34 -7.73 -23.17
N ALA A 378 -38.07 -6.63 -23.88
CA ALA A 378 -38.43 -5.30 -23.42
C ALA A 378 -39.92 -5.26 -23.05
N GLY A 379 -40.23 -5.00 -21.77
CA GLY A 379 -41.61 -4.83 -21.29
C GLY A 379 -42.14 -5.86 -20.28
N ARG A 380 -41.44 -6.96 -19.99
CA ARG A 380 -41.81 -7.85 -18.87
C ARG A 380 -41.00 -7.53 -17.60
N PRO A 381 -41.62 -7.43 -16.41
CA PRO A 381 -40.87 -7.28 -15.18
C PRO A 381 -40.07 -8.56 -14.94
N SER A 382 -38.76 -8.48 -15.13
CA SER A 382 -37.84 -9.53 -14.69
C SER A 382 -38.04 -9.73 -13.18
N VAL A 383 -38.41 -10.95 -12.75
CA VAL A 383 -38.65 -11.27 -11.34
C VAL A 383 -37.51 -12.12 -10.79
N ARG A 384 -37.12 -11.87 -9.54
CA ARG A 384 -36.28 -12.76 -8.74
C ARG A 384 -37.21 -13.76 -8.05
N LEU A 385 -36.99 -15.04 -8.30
CA LEU A 385 -37.67 -16.10 -7.56
C LEU A 385 -36.94 -16.32 -6.24
N VAL A 386 -37.67 -16.29 -5.14
CA VAL A 386 -37.12 -16.54 -3.80
C VAL A 386 -37.47 -17.94 -3.39
N VAL A 387 -36.45 -18.72 -3.04
CA VAL A 387 -36.56 -20.14 -2.71
C VAL A 387 -36.39 -20.40 -1.21
N ASP A 388 -37.17 -21.33 -0.66
CA ASP A 388 -37.01 -21.86 0.71
C ASP A 388 -35.96 -22.98 0.75
N SER A 389 -34.80 -22.69 0.19
CA SER A 389 -33.62 -23.55 0.22
C SER A 389 -32.51 -22.79 0.94
N THR A 390 -31.60 -23.53 1.57
CA THR A 390 -30.38 -22.95 2.16
C THR A 390 -29.24 -22.83 1.16
N GLY A 391 -29.41 -23.40 -0.04
CA GLY A 391 -28.40 -23.43 -1.09
C GLY A 391 -27.17 -24.29 -0.74
N PRO A 392 -26.23 -24.45 -1.69
CA PRO A 392 -25.02 -25.24 -1.52
C PRO A 392 -24.03 -24.54 -0.57
N VAL A 393 -23.06 -25.28 -0.04
CA VAL A 393 -21.89 -24.71 0.66
C VAL A 393 -20.96 -24.05 -0.35
N THR A 394 -20.52 -22.83 -0.05
CA THR A 394 -19.55 -22.06 -0.86
C THR A 394 -18.31 -21.64 -0.07
N ALA A 395 -18.11 -22.15 1.15
CA ALA A 395 -16.98 -21.77 2.01
C ALA A 395 -15.59 -21.94 1.36
N PHE A 396 -15.35 -23.04 0.63
CA PHE A 396 -14.01 -23.39 0.16
C PHE A 396 -13.83 -23.19 -1.34
N SER A 397 -12.72 -22.57 -1.73
CA SER A 397 -12.18 -22.62 -3.08
C SER A 397 -10.66 -22.44 -3.02
N TRP A 398 -9.94 -22.99 -3.99
CA TRP A 398 -8.48 -22.79 -4.10
C TRP A 398 -8.10 -21.31 -4.17
N TRP A 399 -8.93 -20.46 -4.77
CA TRP A 399 -8.73 -19.01 -4.77
C TRP A 399 -8.76 -18.41 -3.36
N ARG A 400 -9.74 -18.79 -2.54
CA ARG A 400 -9.88 -18.27 -1.18
C ARG A 400 -8.78 -18.78 -0.24
N LEU A 401 -8.43 -20.06 -0.34
CA LEU A 401 -7.27 -20.61 0.38
C LEU A 401 -5.99 -19.86 0.01
N THR A 402 -5.74 -19.69 -1.30
CA THR A 402 -4.56 -18.93 -1.78
C THR A 402 -4.56 -17.50 -1.25
N ALA A 403 -5.72 -16.84 -1.18
CA ALA A 403 -5.81 -15.51 -0.60
C ALA A 403 -5.36 -15.47 0.87
N PHE A 404 -5.79 -16.43 1.69
CA PHE A 404 -5.38 -16.48 3.11
C PHE A 404 -3.92 -16.85 3.29
N VAL A 405 -3.36 -17.72 2.44
CA VAL A 405 -1.92 -17.99 2.40
C VAL A 405 -1.15 -16.71 2.05
N LEU A 406 -1.55 -16.00 0.99
CA LEU A 406 -0.93 -14.74 0.59
C LEU A 406 -1.01 -13.67 1.68
N LEU A 407 -2.10 -13.63 2.46
CA LEU A 407 -2.26 -12.73 3.60
C LEU A 407 -1.33 -13.11 4.76
N GLY A 408 -1.11 -14.41 5.01
CA GLY A 408 -0.12 -14.88 5.99
C GLY A 408 1.30 -14.52 5.58
N LEU A 409 1.64 -14.70 4.30
CA LEU A 409 2.90 -14.25 3.73
C LEU A 409 3.04 -12.72 3.80
N ALA A 410 1.97 -11.97 3.55
CA ALA A 410 1.96 -10.51 3.69
C ALA A 410 2.29 -10.07 5.13
N THR A 411 1.70 -10.71 6.14
CA THR A 411 2.08 -10.51 7.54
C THR A 411 3.53 -10.92 7.80
N GLY A 412 3.99 -11.98 7.14
CA GLY A 412 5.38 -12.44 7.14
C GLY A 412 6.39 -11.50 6.50
N VAL A 413 5.94 -10.48 5.74
CA VAL A 413 6.75 -9.33 5.30
C VAL A 413 6.71 -8.22 6.34
N LYS A 414 5.52 -7.87 6.82
CA LYS A 414 5.29 -6.77 7.77
C LYS A 414 3.96 -6.98 8.50
N TRP A 415 3.92 -6.76 9.81
CA TRP A 415 2.74 -7.04 10.64
C TRP A 415 1.47 -6.29 10.25
N SER A 416 1.58 -5.15 9.54
CA SER A 416 0.43 -4.45 8.96
C SER A 416 -0.36 -5.33 7.97
N GLY A 417 0.22 -6.40 7.42
CA GLY A 417 -0.50 -7.43 6.66
C GLY A 417 -1.64 -8.10 7.45
N GLY A 418 -1.52 -8.19 8.78
CA GLY A 418 -2.56 -8.75 9.65
C GLY A 418 -3.86 -7.94 9.64
N TYR A 419 -3.77 -6.61 9.44
CA TYR A 419 -4.97 -5.77 9.29
C TYR A 419 -5.73 -6.11 8.01
N PHE A 420 -5.02 -6.40 6.91
CA PHE A 420 -5.64 -6.86 5.68
C PHE A 420 -6.28 -8.24 5.84
N PHE A 421 -5.66 -9.15 6.58
CA PHE A 421 -6.29 -10.44 6.90
C PHE A 421 -7.62 -10.25 7.62
N ALA A 422 -7.65 -9.44 8.67
CA ALA A 422 -8.87 -9.19 9.44
C ALA A 422 -10.01 -8.64 8.57
N VAL A 423 -9.73 -7.59 7.78
CA VAL A 423 -10.74 -6.95 6.93
C VAL A 423 -11.17 -7.87 5.78
N PHE A 424 -10.23 -8.56 5.13
CA PHE A 424 -10.54 -9.39 3.95
C PHE A 424 -11.21 -10.71 4.32
N ALA A 425 -10.92 -11.29 5.48
CA ALA A 425 -11.66 -12.43 6.00
C ALA A 425 -13.14 -12.09 6.16
N VAL A 426 -13.46 -10.97 6.82
CA VAL A 426 -14.84 -10.50 6.98
C VAL A 426 -15.48 -10.16 5.63
N LEU A 427 -14.76 -9.43 4.76
CA LEU A 427 -15.24 -9.06 3.43
C LEU A 427 -15.61 -10.28 2.58
N SER A 428 -14.80 -11.34 2.65
CA SER A 428 -15.04 -12.56 1.87
C SER A 428 -16.36 -13.24 2.26
N VAL A 429 -16.65 -13.36 3.56
CA VAL A 429 -17.90 -13.94 4.07
C VAL A 429 -19.09 -13.01 3.76
N PHE A 430 -18.88 -11.70 3.88
CA PHE A 430 -19.91 -10.71 3.54
C PHE A 430 -20.31 -10.80 2.06
N TRP A 431 -19.36 -11.01 1.15
CA TRP A 431 -19.64 -11.21 -0.27
C TRP A 431 -20.41 -12.50 -0.54
N ASP A 432 -20.13 -13.59 0.17
CA ASP A 432 -20.90 -14.84 0.04
C ASP A 432 -22.37 -14.62 0.43
N GLY A 433 -22.61 -13.95 1.56
CA GLY A 433 -23.97 -13.62 2.00
C GLY A 433 -24.68 -12.64 1.08
N TYR A 434 -23.97 -11.64 0.57
CA TYR A 434 -24.48 -10.73 -0.45
C TYR A 434 -24.89 -11.51 -1.71
N ASN A 435 -24.04 -12.41 -2.19
CA ASN A 435 -24.33 -13.25 -3.35
C ASN A 435 -25.57 -14.12 -3.13
N ARG A 436 -25.70 -14.80 -1.98
CA ARG A 436 -26.90 -15.59 -1.64
C ARG A 436 -28.17 -14.77 -1.65
N ARG A 437 -28.12 -13.58 -1.04
CA ARG A 437 -29.24 -12.64 -1.04
C ARG A 437 -29.61 -12.19 -2.46
N THR A 438 -28.61 -11.88 -3.29
CA THR A 438 -28.86 -11.44 -4.67
C THR A 438 -29.38 -12.55 -5.60
N VAL A 439 -29.05 -13.81 -5.31
CA VAL A 439 -29.54 -14.96 -6.08
C VAL A 439 -31.00 -15.26 -5.71
N GLY A 440 -31.39 -15.13 -4.44
CA GLY A 440 -32.79 -15.31 -4.01
C GLY A 440 -33.00 -16.37 -2.94
N TYR A 441 -32.00 -16.68 -2.12
CA TYR A 441 -32.17 -17.60 -0.99
C TYR A 441 -32.85 -16.91 0.21
N ARG A 442 -33.96 -17.46 0.72
CA ARG A 442 -34.71 -16.88 1.85
C ARG A 442 -33.88 -16.87 3.14
N GLY A 443 -33.29 -18.01 3.49
CA GLY A 443 -32.43 -18.21 4.65
C GLY A 443 -30.98 -17.76 4.44
N TRP A 444 -30.73 -16.72 3.65
CA TRP A 444 -29.37 -16.31 3.25
C TRP A 444 -28.47 -15.99 4.45
N PHE A 445 -28.98 -15.29 5.48
CA PHE A 445 -28.18 -14.84 6.62
C PHE A 445 -27.66 -16.01 7.45
N GLY A 446 -28.56 -16.88 7.93
CA GLY A 446 -28.18 -18.08 8.70
C GLY A 446 -27.29 -19.02 7.90
N SER A 447 -27.57 -19.19 6.59
CA SER A 447 -26.73 -20.01 5.71
C SER A 447 -25.33 -19.42 5.54
N THR A 448 -25.20 -18.10 5.47
CA THR A 448 -23.89 -17.43 5.36
C THR A 448 -23.05 -17.70 6.59
N ILE A 449 -23.62 -17.57 7.79
CA ILE A 449 -22.88 -17.79 9.05
C ILE A 449 -22.48 -19.26 9.17
N ALA A 450 -23.45 -20.17 9.06
CA ALA A 450 -23.24 -21.59 9.33
C ALA A 450 -22.44 -22.29 8.22
N LYS A 451 -22.76 -22.03 6.94
CA LYS A 451 -22.16 -22.76 5.80
C LYS A 451 -20.95 -22.08 5.20
N ASP A 452 -20.84 -20.75 5.24
CA ASP A 452 -19.72 -20.06 4.62
C ASP A 452 -18.75 -19.50 5.65
N GLY A 453 -19.24 -18.81 6.67
CA GLY A 453 -18.44 -18.14 7.71
C GLY A 453 -17.66 -19.11 8.59
N LEU A 454 -18.37 -19.97 9.34
CA LEU A 454 -17.74 -20.90 10.29
C LEU A 454 -16.78 -21.86 9.58
N LEU A 455 -17.25 -22.48 8.49
CA LEU A 455 -16.41 -23.38 7.70
C LEU A 455 -15.19 -22.68 7.09
N THR A 456 -15.31 -21.41 6.71
CA THR A 456 -14.15 -20.63 6.27
C THR A 456 -13.17 -20.41 7.41
N ALA A 457 -13.64 -20.00 8.58
CA ALA A 457 -12.77 -19.73 9.73
C ALA A 457 -11.91 -20.95 10.09
N LEU A 458 -12.49 -22.17 10.02
CA LEU A 458 -11.82 -23.43 10.33
C LEU A 458 -10.57 -23.70 9.49
N TYR A 459 -10.53 -23.26 8.22
CA TYR A 459 -9.32 -23.43 7.38
C TYR A 459 -8.55 -22.13 7.15
N ALA A 460 -9.22 -20.97 7.18
CA ALA A 460 -8.59 -19.68 6.92
C ALA A 460 -7.57 -19.31 8.01
N ILE A 461 -7.92 -19.52 9.28
CA ILE A 461 -7.05 -19.20 10.41
C ILE A 461 -5.80 -20.11 10.40
N PRO A 462 -5.92 -21.45 10.29
CA PRO A 462 -4.75 -22.30 10.16
C PRO A 462 -3.92 -22.01 8.92
N ALA A 463 -4.54 -21.80 7.75
CA ALA A 463 -3.80 -21.50 6.52
C ALA A 463 -2.99 -20.19 6.62
N TYR A 464 -3.60 -19.15 7.21
CA TYR A 464 -2.92 -17.89 7.50
C TYR A 464 -1.77 -18.08 8.49
N ALA A 465 -2.02 -18.77 9.61
CA ALA A 465 -1.04 -18.99 10.66
C ALA A 465 0.15 -19.84 10.17
N LEU A 466 -0.12 -20.90 9.41
CA LEU A 466 0.92 -21.76 8.83
C LEU A 466 1.76 -21.00 7.78
N ALA A 467 1.13 -20.19 6.92
CA ALA A 467 1.86 -19.36 5.96
C ALA A 467 2.74 -18.32 6.66
N TYR A 468 2.25 -17.73 7.77
CA TYR A 468 3.05 -16.83 8.59
C TYR A 468 4.23 -17.55 9.24
N LEU A 469 4.00 -18.69 9.89
CA LEU A 469 5.05 -19.49 10.54
C LEU A 469 6.09 -20.02 9.55
N ALA A 470 5.67 -20.36 8.32
CA ALA A 470 6.58 -20.76 7.25
C ALA A 470 7.56 -19.64 6.84
N CYS A 471 7.23 -18.36 7.09
CA CYS A 471 8.18 -17.27 6.88
C CYS A 471 9.35 -17.36 7.88
N TRP A 472 9.10 -17.88 9.09
CA TRP A 472 10.08 -18.00 10.18
C TRP A 472 10.91 -19.29 10.11
N THR A 473 10.81 -20.07 9.03
CA THR A 473 11.57 -21.32 8.88
C THR A 473 13.07 -21.13 9.08
N SER A 474 13.65 -20.02 8.60
CA SER A 474 15.08 -19.75 8.80
C SER A 474 15.46 -19.55 10.26
N TRP A 475 14.63 -18.85 11.04
CA TRP A 475 14.80 -18.67 12.48
C TRP A 475 14.71 -20.01 13.23
N PHE A 476 13.76 -20.88 12.85
CA PHE A 476 13.67 -22.22 13.44
C PHE A 476 14.87 -23.11 13.15
N MET A 477 15.45 -22.98 11.95
CA MET A 477 16.59 -23.78 11.48
C MET A 477 17.95 -23.26 11.96
N THR A 478 18.02 -22.04 12.48
CA THR A 478 19.27 -21.39 12.90
C THR A 478 19.40 -21.50 14.42
N PRO A 479 20.30 -22.33 14.96
CA PRO A 479 20.38 -22.58 16.40
C PRO A 479 20.68 -21.32 17.21
N ASP A 480 21.60 -20.49 16.73
CA ASP A 480 22.01 -19.26 17.38
C ASP A 480 21.14 -18.06 17.00
N ALA A 481 19.92 -18.27 16.48
CA ALA A 481 19.03 -17.16 16.15
C ALA A 481 18.60 -16.38 17.40
N ARG A 482 18.26 -15.10 17.21
CA ARG A 482 17.87 -14.20 18.30
C ARG A 482 16.73 -14.79 19.12
N MET A 483 16.95 -14.91 20.43
CA MET A 483 15.98 -15.44 21.40
C MET A 483 15.48 -16.86 21.08
N ARG A 484 16.22 -17.67 20.31
CA ARG A 484 15.81 -19.03 19.90
C ARG A 484 15.65 -20.01 21.06
N HIS A 485 16.41 -19.82 22.12
CA HIS A 485 16.47 -20.69 23.31
C HIS A 485 15.87 -20.04 24.56
N TRP A 486 15.18 -18.91 24.43
CA TRP A 486 14.67 -18.15 25.58
C TRP A 486 13.79 -18.99 26.53
N ALA A 487 12.92 -19.84 25.97
CA ALA A 487 12.02 -20.68 26.77
C ALA A 487 12.73 -21.82 27.53
N GLU A 488 13.88 -22.27 27.02
CA GLU A 488 14.75 -23.27 27.65
C GLU A 488 15.52 -22.63 28.82
N GLU A 489 15.96 -21.38 28.64
CA GLU A 489 16.62 -20.55 29.67
C GLU A 489 15.64 -20.03 30.75
N ASN A 490 14.33 -19.98 30.43
CA ASN A 490 13.26 -19.47 31.31
C ASN A 490 12.13 -20.51 31.50
N PRO A 491 12.42 -21.63 32.20
CA PRO A 491 11.44 -22.69 32.39
C PRO A 491 10.20 -22.18 33.14
N GLY A 492 9.01 -22.59 32.69
CA GLY A 492 7.74 -22.21 33.30
C GLY A 492 7.23 -20.79 33.01
N GLN A 493 8.00 -19.95 32.29
CA GLN A 493 7.55 -18.60 31.90
C GLN A 493 6.87 -18.56 30.52
N GLY A 494 6.11 -17.50 30.25
CA GLY A 494 5.40 -17.32 28.99
C GLY A 494 4.20 -18.27 28.82
N VAL A 495 3.88 -18.61 27.57
CA VAL A 495 2.71 -19.43 27.22
C VAL A 495 3.06 -20.93 27.34
N THR A 496 2.97 -21.48 28.55
CA THR A 496 3.52 -22.80 28.93
C THR A 496 2.90 -24.02 28.24
N TRP A 497 1.72 -23.89 27.62
CA TRP A 497 1.13 -24.99 26.83
C TRP A 497 1.73 -25.12 25.42
N LEU A 498 2.51 -24.13 24.96
CA LEU A 498 3.24 -24.21 23.69
C LEU A 498 4.59 -24.92 23.88
N PRO A 499 5.06 -25.68 22.87
CA PRO A 499 6.44 -26.16 22.82
C PRO A 499 7.46 -25.02 22.93
N ASP A 500 8.64 -25.30 23.48
CA ASP A 500 9.68 -24.30 23.79
C ASP A 500 10.06 -23.42 22.60
N ALA A 501 10.15 -23.98 21.39
CA ALA A 501 10.46 -23.21 20.19
C ALA A 501 9.36 -22.18 19.85
N LEU A 502 8.08 -22.56 19.96
CA LEU A 502 6.96 -21.64 19.72
C LEU A 502 6.81 -20.62 20.85
N ARG A 503 7.06 -21.04 22.09
CA ARG A 503 7.07 -20.17 23.28
C ARG A 503 8.17 -19.10 23.17
N SER A 504 9.36 -19.48 22.72
CA SER A 504 10.47 -18.56 22.42
C SER A 504 10.12 -17.60 21.28
N LEU A 505 9.47 -18.09 20.22
CA LEU A 505 9.00 -17.24 19.13
C LEU A 505 7.95 -16.22 19.62
N VAL A 506 7.02 -16.62 20.49
CA VAL A 506 6.05 -15.69 21.10
C VAL A 506 6.76 -14.61 21.91
N HIS A 507 7.77 -14.97 22.71
CA HIS A 507 8.54 -13.99 23.46
C HIS A 507 9.29 -13.01 22.55
N LEU A 508 9.90 -13.50 21.46
CA LEU A 508 10.51 -12.64 20.45
C LEU A 508 9.51 -11.62 19.89
N HIS A 509 8.29 -12.07 19.56
CA HIS A 509 7.23 -11.18 19.06
C HIS A 509 6.79 -10.16 20.10
N GLU A 510 6.69 -10.55 21.37
CA GLU A 510 6.35 -9.65 22.45
C GLU A 510 7.40 -8.55 22.59
N THR A 511 8.68 -8.92 22.64
CA THR A 511 9.79 -7.97 22.69
C THR A 511 9.77 -7.02 21.50
N ASP A 512 9.69 -7.54 20.27
CA ASP A 512 9.67 -6.71 19.07
C ASP A 512 8.43 -5.79 19.03
N MET A 513 7.26 -6.24 19.51
CA MET A 513 6.05 -5.42 19.61
C MET A 513 6.20 -4.30 20.63
N GLN A 514 6.81 -4.57 21.78
CA GLN A 514 7.08 -3.57 22.81
C GLN A 514 8.06 -2.51 22.28
N THR A 515 9.15 -2.93 21.64
CA THR A 515 10.10 -2.02 20.99
C THR A 515 9.39 -1.18 19.92
N ALA A 516 8.58 -1.79 19.05
CA ALA A 516 7.88 -1.09 17.98
C ALA A 516 6.92 0.01 18.46
N ARG A 517 6.25 -0.22 19.59
CA ARG A 517 5.36 0.76 20.26
C ARG A 517 6.15 1.91 20.87
N GLY A 518 7.35 1.64 21.38
CA GLY A 518 8.24 2.63 21.99
C GLY A 518 8.92 3.60 21.01
N ILE A 519 8.88 3.32 19.68
CA ILE A 519 9.49 4.19 18.65
C ILE A 519 8.71 5.50 18.53
N SER A 520 9.13 6.48 19.31
CA SER A 520 8.63 7.85 19.29
C SER A 520 9.81 8.81 19.24
N GLY A 521 9.62 9.95 18.60
CA GLY A 521 10.68 10.93 18.41
C GLY A 521 10.39 11.83 17.23
N TYR A 522 10.82 13.09 17.33
CA TYR A 522 10.72 14.02 16.23
C TYR A 522 11.65 13.58 15.09
N ASN A 523 11.08 13.30 13.93
CA ASN A 523 11.81 13.12 12.68
C ASN A 523 11.27 14.15 11.67
N PRO A 524 12.11 15.03 11.10
CA PRO A 524 11.68 16.01 10.11
C PRO A 524 10.92 15.40 8.93
N THR A 525 11.30 14.21 8.47
CA THR A 525 10.68 13.49 7.34
C THR A 525 9.45 12.66 7.73
N GLY A 526 9.09 12.68 9.02
CA GLY A 526 7.92 12.00 9.56
C GLY A 526 6.61 12.67 9.11
N SER A 527 5.56 11.87 8.95
CA SER A 527 4.22 12.34 8.59
C SER A 527 3.14 11.56 9.32
N LYS A 528 1.95 12.16 9.45
CA LYS A 528 0.82 11.54 10.17
C LYS A 528 -0.21 10.97 9.20
N MET A 529 -0.97 9.98 9.65
CA MET A 529 -1.86 9.19 8.79
C MET A 529 -2.90 10.01 8.02
N TYR A 530 -3.42 11.10 8.58
CA TYR A 530 -4.38 11.97 7.91
C TYR A 530 -3.78 12.75 6.72
N MET A 531 -2.46 12.86 6.63
CA MET A 531 -1.76 13.55 5.54
C MET A 531 -1.61 12.67 4.29
N TRP A 532 -1.67 11.35 4.44
CA TRP A 532 -1.28 10.42 3.37
C TRP A 532 -2.27 10.34 2.20
N PRO A 533 -3.61 10.26 2.39
CA PRO A 533 -4.54 10.12 1.26
C PRO A 533 -4.50 11.29 0.27
N LEU A 534 -4.03 12.46 0.72
CA LEU A 534 -3.88 13.67 -0.10
C LEU A 534 -2.42 14.00 -0.43
N GLN A 535 -1.47 13.15 -0.03
CA GLN A 535 -0.03 13.35 -0.22
C GLN A 535 0.46 14.70 0.30
N LEU A 536 -0.07 15.14 1.45
CA LEU A 536 0.27 16.44 2.07
C LEU A 536 1.63 16.44 2.76
N ALA A 537 2.33 15.31 2.81
CA ALA A 537 3.69 15.22 3.29
C ALA A 537 4.41 14.16 2.47
N SER A 538 5.72 14.34 2.32
CA SER A 538 6.61 13.38 1.68
C SER A 538 7.59 12.84 2.72
N THR A 539 8.00 11.60 2.54
CA THR A 539 9.15 11.04 3.27
C THR A 539 10.35 11.07 2.35
N THR A 540 11.36 11.84 2.75
CA THR A 540 12.57 12.03 1.97
C THR A 540 13.52 10.88 2.24
N PHE A 541 13.78 10.05 1.23
CA PHE A 541 14.69 8.91 1.34
C PHE A 541 16.15 9.34 1.15
N ARG A 542 16.37 10.41 0.36
CA ARG A 542 17.69 10.99 0.15
C ARG A 542 17.63 12.43 -0.30
N VAL A 543 18.63 13.17 0.17
CA VAL A 543 19.03 14.47 -0.36
C VAL A 543 20.53 14.49 -0.56
N THR A 544 20.98 15.01 -1.69
CA THR A 544 22.39 15.21 -1.96
C THR A 544 22.61 16.47 -2.78
N TYR A 545 23.41 17.37 -2.23
CA TYR A 545 23.97 18.49 -2.96
C TYR A 545 25.18 17.99 -3.76
N VAL A 546 25.04 17.98 -5.08
CA VAL A 546 26.04 17.45 -6.00
C VAL A 546 27.22 18.41 -6.06
N LYS A 547 28.38 17.92 -5.64
CA LYS A 547 29.64 18.66 -5.75
C LYS A 547 30.20 18.58 -7.17
N PRO A 548 30.92 19.60 -7.65
CA PRO A 548 31.66 19.53 -8.91
C PRO A 548 32.66 18.37 -8.90
N SER A 549 32.89 17.79 -10.07
CA SER A 549 33.97 16.84 -10.33
C SER A 549 35.34 17.51 -10.19
N ALA A 550 36.42 16.73 -10.18
CA ALA A 550 37.79 17.25 -10.03
C ALA A 550 38.19 18.24 -11.15
N ASP A 551 37.57 18.13 -12.32
CA ASP A 551 37.70 19.05 -13.46
C ASP A 551 36.79 20.30 -13.35
N GLY A 552 36.11 20.48 -12.22
CA GLY A 552 35.18 21.58 -11.98
C GLY A 552 33.82 21.42 -12.66
N SER A 553 33.59 20.34 -13.42
CA SER A 553 32.34 20.14 -14.15
C SER A 553 31.23 19.61 -13.23
N LEU A 554 30.00 20.09 -13.44
CA LEU A 554 28.78 19.49 -12.88
C LEU A 554 28.13 18.56 -13.92
N PRO A 555 27.26 17.62 -13.51
CA PRO A 555 26.47 16.85 -14.46
C PRO A 555 25.82 17.75 -15.50
N ALA A 556 25.75 17.32 -16.77
CA ALA A 556 25.28 18.17 -17.87
C ALA A 556 23.92 18.84 -17.61
N ALA A 557 23.01 18.16 -16.91
CA ALA A 557 21.71 18.70 -16.51
C ALA A 557 21.78 19.90 -15.54
N CYS A 558 22.90 20.07 -14.85
CA CYS A 558 23.22 21.13 -13.90
C CYS A 558 24.21 22.18 -14.43
N ASN A 559 24.76 22.00 -15.64
CA ASN A 559 25.82 22.86 -16.18
C ASN A 559 25.31 24.17 -16.83
N THR A 560 24.17 24.70 -16.38
CA THR A 560 23.47 25.82 -17.04
C THR A 560 23.54 27.15 -16.27
N GLY A 561 24.58 27.41 -15.48
CA GLY A 561 24.83 28.75 -14.92
C GLY A 561 25.04 28.83 -13.39
N GLY A 562 26.04 28.15 -12.85
CA GLY A 562 26.62 28.46 -11.53
C GLY A 562 25.76 28.21 -10.28
N GLY A 563 24.60 27.56 -10.40
CA GLY A 563 23.70 27.27 -9.28
C GLY A 563 24.00 25.94 -8.55
N GLN A 564 23.52 25.82 -7.29
CA GLN A 564 23.57 24.56 -6.56
C GLN A 564 22.79 23.46 -7.30
N CYS A 565 23.40 22.27 -7.40
CA CYS A 565 22.82 21.10 -8.02
C CYS A 565 22.38 20.12 -6.91
N ILE A 566 21.14 19.66 -6.96
CA ILE A 566 20.53 18.80 -5.95
C ILE A 566 19.98 17.54 -6.61
N ALA A 567 20.18 16.39 -5.97
CA ALA A 567 19.58 15.12 -6.31
C ALA A 567 18.84 14.59 -5.08
N THR A 568 17.61 14.12 -5.30
CA THR A 568 16.76 13.61 -4.22
C THR A 568 16.09 12.31 -4.62
N ILE A 569 15.76 11.51 -3.62
CA ILE A 569 14.75 10.45 -3.73
C ILE A 569 13.67 10.83 -2.72
N MET A 570 12.53 11.27 -3.21
CA MET A 570 11.39 11.63 -2.36
C MET A 570 10.24 10.65 -2.60
N ASP A 571 9.80 9.99 -1.54
CA ASP A 571 8.57 9.22 -1.57
C ASP A 571 7.37 10.17 -1.54
N VAL A 572 6.82 10.40 -2.74
CA VAL A 572 5.59 11.17 -2.91
C VAL A 572 4.85 10.69 -4.14
N GLY A 573 3.54 10.57 -4.01
CA GLY A 573 2.64 10.08 -5.04
C GLY A 573 2.40 11.06 -6.18
N ASN A 574 1.84 10.54 -7.27
CA ASN A 574 1.38 11.38 -8.37
C ASN A 574 0.07 12.08 -7.98
N LEU A 575 0.08 13.41 -7.80
CA LEU A 575 -1.08 14.15 -7.29
C LEU A 575 -2.37 13.92 -8.09
N ALA A 576 -2.29 13.68 -9.41
CA ALA A 576 -3.47 13.33 -10.19
C ALA A 576 -4.05 11.97 -9.79
N VAL A 577 -3.21 10.97 -9.51
CA VAL A 577 -3.66 9.65 -9.01
C VAL A 577 -4.33 9.81 -7.65
N TRP A 578 -3.65 10.47 -6.72
CA TRP A 578 -4.08 10.55 -5.32
C TRP A 578 -5.30 11.44 -5.13
N TRP A 579 -5.34 12.63 -5.73
CA TRP A 579 -6.46 13.55 -5.53
C TRP A 579 -7.72 13.10 -6.27
N VAL A 580 -7.59 12.62 -7.52
CA VAL A 580 -8.74 12.05 -8.24
C VAL A 580 -9.22 10.79 -7.55
N GLY A 581 -8.31 9.92 -7.11
CA GLY A 581 -8.63 8.71 -6.37
C GLY A 581 -9.37 9.01 -5.06
N ALA A 582 -8.84 9.90 -4.23
CA ALA A 582 -9.46 10.31 -2.97
C ALA A 582 -10.85 10.95 -3.17
N ALA A 583 -10.98 11.87 -4.14
CA ALA A 583 -12.27 12.48 -4.47
C ALA A 583 -13.30 11.43 -4.93
N CYS A 584 -12.87 10.46 -5.74
CA CYS A 584 -13.74 9.39 -6.22
C CYS A 584 -14.07 8.36 -5.13
N LEU A 585 -13.19 8.15 -4.14
CA LEU A 585 -13.47 7.32 -2.96
C LEU A 585 -14.58 7.94 -2.10
N VAL A 586 -14.52 9.26 -1.86
CA VAL A 586 -15.61 9.99 -1.17
C VAL A 586 -16.90 9.89 -1.97
N MET A 587 -16.83 10.11 -3.29
CA MET A 587 -17.99 9.94 -4.18
C MET A 587 -18.57 8.52 -4.11
N ALA A 588 -17.72 7.49 -4.00
CA ALA A 588 -18.16 6.10 -3.90
C ALA A 588 -18.99 5.84 -2.63
N ILE A 589 -18.59 6.40 -1.47
CA ILE A 589 -19.40 6.34 -0.23
C ILE A 589 -20.75 7.02 -0.45
N VAL A 590 -20.70 8.28 -0.90
CA VAL A 590 -21.89 9.11 -1.10
C VAL A 590 -22.89 8.41 -2.02
N TRP A 591 -22.41 7.81 -3.10
CA TRP A 591 -23.25 7.11 -4.05
C TRP A 591 -23.75 5.75 -3.54
N ALA A 592 -22.90 5.00 -2.84
CA ALA A 592 -23.30 3.75 -2.20
C ALA A 592 -24.42 3.99 -1.17
N VAL A 593 -24.34 5.05 -0.36
CA VAL A 593 -25.40 5.44 0.58
C VAL A 593 -26.68 5.82 -0.17
N ARG A 594 -26.58 6.72 -1.16
CA ARG A 594 -27.74 7.16 -1.96
C ARG A 594 -28.44 6.04 -2.72
N ARG A 595 -27.71 5.00 -3.13
CA ARG A 595 -28.24 3.84 -3.88
C ARG A 595 -28.61 2.65 -2.99
N ARG A 596 -28.53 2.80 -1.66
CA ARG A 596 -28.75 1.73 -0.68
C ARG A 596 -27.90 0.48 -1.01
N GLY A 597 -26.61 0.73 -1.26
CA GLY A 597 -25.55 -0.27 -1.42
C GLY A 597 -24.98 -0.39 -2.83
N ASP A 598 -23.65 -0.50 -2.91
CA ASP A 598 -22.88 -0.97 -4.06
C ASP A 598 -21.68 -1.76 -3.53
N TRP A 599 -21.61 -3.06 -3.84
CA TRP A 599 -20.54 -3.92 -3.35
C TRP A 599 -19.16 -3.49 -3.88
N ARG A 600 -19.10 -2.80 -5.03
CA ARG A 600 -17.86 -2.28 -5.61
C ARG A 600 -17.30 -1.11 -4.81
N ALA A 601 -18.17 -0.31 -4.19
CA ALA A 601 -17.74 0.75 -3.28
C ALA A 601 -17.12 0.16 -2.01
N ILE A 602 -17.69 -0.92 -1.47
CA ILE A 602 -17.11 -1.68 -0.35
C ILE A 602 -15.76 -2.26 -0.77
N ALA A 603 -15.66 -2.83 -1.98
CA ALA A 603 -14.42 -3.33 -2.55
C ALA A 603 -13.34 -2.23 -2.68
N ALA A 604 -13.73 -1.01 -3.07
CA ALA A 604 -12.83 0.13 -3.20
C ALA A 604 -12.39 0.71 -1.83
N TRP A 605 -13.19 0.55 -0.78
CA TRP A 605 -12.84 1.02 0.58
C TRP A 605 -12.17 -0.01 1.46
N SER A 606 -12.23 -1.31 1.13
CA SER A 606 -11.72 -2.36 2.01
C SER A 606 -10.23 -2.21 2.33
N GLY A 607 -9.39 -1.89 1.34
CA GLY A 607 -7.97 -1.67 1.59
C GLY A 607 -7.65 -0.33 2.25
N MET A 608 -8.51 0.68 2.12
CA MET A 608 -8.38 1.90 2.94
C MET A 608 -8.65 1.56 4.41
N ILE A 609 -9.70 0.79 4.70
CA ILE A 609 -10.01 0.36 6.07
C ILE A 609 -8.91 -0.54 6.64
N ALA A 610 -8.29 -1.39 5.82
CA ALA A 610 -7.22 -2.26 6.26
C ALA A 610 -5.85 -1.58 6.39
N GLY A 611 -5.46 -0.78 5.40
CA GLY A 611 -4.11 -0.22 5.29
C GLY A 611 -3.95 1.19 5.84
N TRP A 612 -5.04 1.95 5.99
CA TRP A 612 -5.01 3.35 6.46
C TRP A 612 -5.61 3.53 7.85
N LEU A 613 -6.82 3.03 8.10
CA LEU A 613 -7.55 3.29 9.35
C LEU A 613 -6.83 2.82 10.63
N PRO A 614 -6.13 1.67 10.68
CA PRO A 614 -5.48 1.21 11.91
C PRO A 614 -4.40 2.17 12.43
N TRP A 615 -3.82 2.99 11.54
CA TRP A 615 -2.84 4.00 11.92
C TRP A 615 -3.42 5.14 12.77
N ALA A 616 -4.75 5.26 12.86
CA ALA A 616 -5.40 6.17 13.80
C ALA A 616 -5.10 5.81 15.26
N ALA A 617 -4.79 4.55 15.56
CA ALA A 617 -4.39 4.11 16.90
C ALA A 617 -2.92 4.41 17.23
N TYR A 618 -2.12 4.92 16.27
CA TYR A 618 -0.68 5.11 16.42
C TYR A 618 -0.24 6.54 16.09
N LEU A 619 -1.05 7.54 16.47
CA LEU A 619 -0.76 8.95 16.18
C LEU A 619 0.47 9.49 16.93
N ASP A 620 0.77 8.94 18.11
CA ASP A 620 1.95 9.34 18.91
C ASP A 620 3.25 8.73 18.39
N ARG A 621 3.15 7.70 17.55
CA ARG A 621 4.30 7.02 16.94
C ARG A 621 4.90 7.87 15.81
N THR A 622 6.21 7.73 15.62
CA THR A 622 6.88 8.24 14.42
C THR A 622 6.47 7.38 13.22
N THR A 623 5.77 8.00 12.28
CA THR A 623 5.19 7.36 11.10
C THR A 623 5.57 8.13 9.84
N TYR A 624 5.42 7.51 8.66
CA TYR A 624 5.97 8.00 7.40
C TYR A 624 4.97 7.84 6.26
N SER A 625 5.09 8.64 5.20
CA SER A 625 4.10 8.67 4.10
C SER A 625 4.15 7.41 3.27
N PHE A 626 5.31 6.76 3.16
CA PHE A 626 5.51 5.60 2.30
C PHE A 626 4.69 4.38 2.71
N TYR A 627 4.18 4.33 3.95
CA TYR A 627 3.22 3.30 4.39
C TYR A 627 1.94 3.29 3.53
N SER A 628 1.63 4.41 2.89
CA SER A 628 0.44 4.54 2.06
C SER A 628 0.47 3.78 0.74
N VAL A 629 1.64 3.30 0.30
CA VAL A 629 1.73 2.41 -0.87
C VAL A 629 0.87 1.17 -0.71
N THR A 630 0.70 0.70 0.53
CA THR A 630 -0.06 -0.53 0.83
C THR A 630 -1.54 -0.40 0.48
N PHE A 631 -2.08 0.82 0.53
CA PHE A 631 -3.47 1.11 0.15
C PHE A 631 -3.60 1.92 -1.16
N LEU A 632 -2.50 2.28 -1.83
CA LEU A 632 -2.50 2.88 -3.17
C LEU A 632 -3.41 2.15 -4.17
N PRO A 633 -3.43 0.79 -4.24
CA PRO A 633 -4.34 0.11 -5.16
C PRO A 633 -5.81 0.51 -4.97
N TRP A 634 -6.23 0.82 -3.74
CA TRP A 634 -7.61 1.21 -3.42
C TRP A 634 -7.89 2.68 -3.75
N VAL A 635 -6.89 3.55 -3.67
CA VAL A 635 -6.97 4.92 -4.22
C VAL A 635 -7.18 4.87 -5.74
N ILE A 636 -6.45 3.99 -6.44
CA ILE A 636 -6.62 3.72 -7.87
C ILE A 636 -8.01 3.14 -8.17
N LEU A 637 -8.52 2.22 -7.34
CA LEU A 637 -9.90 1.71 -7.46
C LEU A 637 -10.95 2.82 -7.29
N GLY A 638 -10.69 3.81 -6.44
CA GLY A 638 -11.48 5.03 -6.36
C GLY A 638 -11.61 5.71 -7.71
N ALA A 639 -10.49 6.03 -8.36
CA ALA A 639 -10.50 6.65 -9.70
C ALA A 639 -11.22 5.77 -10.74
N CYS A 640 -11.01 4.46 -10.70
CA CYS A 640 -11.69 3.50 -11.58
C CYS A 640 -13.21 3.50 -11.36
N TYR A 641 -13.65 3.60 -10.11
CA TYR A 641 -15.06 3.73 -9.76
C TYR A 641 -15.68 5.02 -10.33
N GLY A 642 -14.94 6.13 -10.24
CA GLY A 642 -15.29 7.40 -10.89
C GLY A 642 -15.46 7.27 -12.40
N LEU A 643 -14.53 6.60 -13.08
CA LEU A 643 -14.60 6.35 -14.51
C LEU A 643 -15.78 5.43 -14.89
N ASP A 644 -16.06 4.38 -14.12
CA ASP A 644 -17.23 3.52 -14.35
C ASP A 644 -18.54 4.29 -14.13
N TRP A 645 -18.59 5.20 -13.15
CA TRP A 645 -19.71 6.09 -12.93
C TRP A 645 -19.95 7.00 -14.14
N VAL A 646 -18.90 7.62 -14.68
CA VAL A 646 -18.98 8.43 -15.91
C VAL A 646 -19.43 7.58 -17.09
N ARG A 647 -18.89 6.37 -17.24
CA ARG A 647 -19.23 5.45 -18.33
C ARG A 647 -20.71 5.07 -18.34
N ARG A 648 -21.29 4.84 -17.15
CA ARG A 648 -22.68 4.41 -16.99
C ARG A 648 -23.71 5.54 -17.15
N ARG A 649 -23.31 6.79 -16.95
CA ARG A 649 -24.22 7.96 -16.96
C ARG A 649 -23.97 8.96 -18.08
N GLY A 650 -22.74 9.05 -18.55
CA GLY A 650 -22.32 9.99 -19.58
C GLY A 650 -22.34 9.38 -20.97
N THR A 651 -22.01 10.21 -21.95
CA THR A 651 -21.80 9.76 -23.33
C THR A 651 -20.46 9.03 -23.47
N ALA A 652 -20.35 8.14 -24.47
CA ALA A 652 -19.09 7.46 -24.81
C ALA A 652 -17.94 8.46 -25.09
N ARG A 653 -18.27 9.64 -25.65
CA ARG A 653 -17.32 10.75 -25.88
C ARG A 653 -16.81 11.34 -24.55
N SER A 654 -17.70 11.57 -23.59
CA SER A 654 -17.34 12.09 -22.25
C SER A 654 -16.44 11.11 -21.50
N PHE A 655 -16.80 9.83 -21.48
CA PHE A 655 -15.98 8.76 -20.89
C PHE A 655 -14.58 8.75 -21.50
N ARG A 656 -14.48 8.60 -22.84
CA ARG A 656 -13.18 8.57 -23.53
C ARG A 656 -12.33 9.80 -23.25
N ARG A 657 -12.92 11.00 -23.30
CA ARG A 657 -12.18 12.25 -23.05
C ARG A 657 -11.62 12.30 -21.63
N ARG A 658 -12.41 11.94 -20.63
CA ARG A 658 -11.97 11.95 -19.22
C ARG A 658 -10.92 10.88 -18.93
N THR A 659 -11.07 9.69 -19.49
CA THR A 659 -10.05 8.62 -19.40
C THR A 659 -8.73 9.08 -19.99
N VAL A 660 -8.72 9.56 -21.23
CA VAL A 660 -7.50 10.06 -21.90
C VAL A 660 -6.90 11.24 -21.16
N ALA A 661 -7.72 12.19 -20.69
CA ALA A 661 -7.22 13.34 -19.93
C ALA A 661 -6.53 12.91 -18.63
N LEU A 662 -7.09 11.94 -17.91
CA LEU A 662 -6.47 11.40 -16.70
C LEU A 662 -5.15 10.69 -17.01
N ASP A 663 -5.13 9.80 -18.02
CA ASP A 663 -3.92 9.06 -18.41
C ASP A 663 -2.80 10.03 -18.84
N VAL A 664 -3.12 11.04 -19.65
CA VAL A 664 -2.17 12.06 -20.10
C VAL A 664 -1.66 12.91 -18.93
N ALA A 665 -2.54 13.36 -18.04
CA ALA A 665 -2.13 14.14 -16.87
C ALA A 665 -1.18 13.35 -15.96
N VAL A 666 -1.47 12.07 -15.73
CA VAL A 666 -0.64 11.20 -14.90
C VAL A 666 0.73 10.98 -15.52
N VAL A 667 0.79 10.68 -16.82
CA VAL A 667 2.08 10.54 -17.53
C VAL A 667 2.87 11.85 -17.53
N ALA A 668 2.22 12.99 -17.79
CA ALA A 668 2.88 14.29 -17.79
C ALA A 668 3.46 14.66 -16.42
N ILE A 669 2.69 14.46 -15.34
CA ILE A 669 3.17 14.67 -13.97
C ILE A 669 4.31 13.69 -13.65
N ALA A 670 4.21 12.44 -14.09
CA ALA A 670 5.26 11.46 -13.86
C ALA A 670 6.56 11.83 -14.58
N LEU A 671 6.51 12.26 -15.84
CA LEU A 671 7.69 12.75 -16.56
C LEU A 671 8.30 13.97 -15.88
N PHE A 672 7.45 14.88 -15.38
CA PHE A 672 7.91 16.06 -14.66
C PHE A 672 8.60 15.68 -13.34
N MET A 673 8.02 14.76 -12.56
CA MET A 673 8.48 14.35 -11.22
C MET A 673 9.55 13.26 -11.22
N TYR A 674 9.73 12.52 -12.32
CA TYR A 674 10.66 11.39 -12.42
C TYR A 674 12.07 11.69 -11.89
N PRO A 675 12.68 12.87 -12.15
CA PRO A 675 13.97 13.22 -11.57
C PRO A 675 14.05 13.14 -10.04
N VAL A 676 12.99 13.57 -9.35
CA VAL A 676 12.88 13.63 -7.89
C VAL A 676 12.58 12.26 -7.28
N TRP A 677 12.02 11.34 -8.06
CA TRP A 677 11.77 9.96 -7.64
C TRP A 677 12.98 9.03 -7.87
N THR A 678 13.95 9.43 -8.71
CA THR A 678 14.99 8.53 -9.23
C THR A 678 16.42 9.04 -9.13
N ASP A 679 16.68 10.00 -8.22
CA ASP A 679 18.02 10.55 -7.96
C ASP A 679 18.67 11.11 -9.24
N VAL A 680 17.89 11.82 -10.06
CA VAL A 680 18.45 12.57 -11.21
C VAL A 680 18.81 13.97 -10.72
N PRO A 681 20.06 14.42 -10.91
CA PRO A 681 20.48 15.74 -10.48
C PRO A 681 19.79 16.86 -11.27
N LEU A 682 19.34 17.89 -10.55
CA LEU A 682 18.67 19.07 -11.09
C LEU A 682 19.28 20.37 -10.52
N PRO A 683 19.30 21.47 -11.28
CA PRO A 683 19.50 22.80 -10.72
C PRO A 683 18.43 23.10 -9.66
N MET A 684 18.82 23.74 -8.55
CA MET A 684 17.93 24.04 -7.42
C MET A 684 16.59 24.67 -7.86
N GLY A 685 16.61 25.67 -8.74
CA GLY A 685 15.38 26.30 -9.23
C GLY A 685 14.42 25.33 -9.95
N ARG A 686 14.95 24.37 -10.72
CA ARG A 686 14.12 23.33 -11.37
C ARG A 686 13.61 22.31 -10.36
N TRP A 687 14.38 21.99 -9.33
CA TRP A 687 13.94 21.12 -8.26
C TRP A 687 12.81 21.77 -7.44
N MET A 688 12.92 23.06 -7.09
CA MET A 688 11.87 23.80 -6.36
C MET A 688 10.53 23.84 -7.10
N LEU A 689 10.51 23.93 -8.43
CA LEU A 689 9.27 23.87 -9.23
C LEU A 689 8.49 22.55 -9.05
N ARG A 690 9.15 21.51 -8.53
CA ARG A 690 8.55 20.19 -8.25
C ARG A 690 8.05 20.06 -6.81
N MET A 691 8.12 21.13 -6.02
CA MET A 691 7.65 21.19 -4.63
C MET A 691 6.43 22.11 -4.49
N PRO A 692 5.27 21.75 -5.06
CA PRO A 692 4.06 22.58 -4.98
C PRO A 692 3.47 22.68 -3.57
N ILE A 693 3.86 21.79 -2.65
CA ILE A 693 3.38 21.76 -1.27
C ILE A 693 4.57 21.99 -0.33
N ASN A 694 4.52 23.06 0.46
CA ASN A 694 5.64 23.48 1.32
C ASN A 694 6.10 22.38 2.31
N THR A 695 5.18 21.54 2.78
CA THR A 695 5.48 20.43 3.69
C THR A 695 6.33 19.33 3.05
N TRP A 696 6.50 19.32 1.72
CA TRP A 696 7.41 18.39 1.04
C TRP A 696 8.88 18.78 1.22
N LEU A 697 9.15 20.04 1.58
CA LEU A 697 10.51 20.52 1.87
C LEU A 697 11.04 20.01 3.22
N ARG A 698 10.24 19.27 3.98
CA ARG A 698 10.66 18.75 5.29
C ARG A 698 11.78 17.72 5.13
N GLY A 699 12.91 17.98 5.80
CA GLY A 699 14.09 17.11 5.78
C GLY A 699 14.97 17.26 4.53
N VAL A 700 14.88 18.39 3.81
CA VAL A 700 15.76 18.77 2.69
C VAL A 700 16.71 19.89 3.05
#